data_AF-A0A5M3N567-F1
#
_entry.id   AF-A0A5M3N567-F1
#
_cell.length_a   1.000
_cell.length_b   1.000
_cell.length_c   1.000
_cell.angle_alpha   90.00
_cell.angle_beta   90.00
_cell.angle_gamma   90.00
#
_symmetry.space_group_name_H-M   'P 1'
#
loop_
_entity.id
_entity.type
_entity.pdbx_description
1 polymer ?
#
loop_
_entity_poly.entity_id
_entity_poly.type
_entity_poly.pdbx_seq_one_letter_code
_entity_poly.pdbx_strand_id
1 'polypeptide(L)'
;MPICRRKRVVLTVPSHTLVAGKTNLAKEVFYLHQTGEVFETYEQYAARMSFYRLKQFQCEVTGKSGLDYFQAVESEQQEARTMHSRFPEPLKPAVLKAVQWQVVGRLDHLVEAVYDRFKDRYFAEEKVFVDVQGDKFYAKVVQVFPPKSAIEALIGPVENHASPSNSPQPYQASDKGHLVHKIGGDLAVPAKEAIARDDPAKYFYKVQILEEQTEKNHEKGRSLKEKAKWSGSLMDVQCTALSRDRLAFSKSILRRFIRDCVDRDAAVASPWTVKPVIANHYGVDTQMPEETRKGVENIKKGEIDKRKKIWEDKEGPPTKKQKKLTAAQEERVKALAVAAEKREREAQEKADKQQKVKEEAERLAAEKKKKKPIRYPTEDLDVRITDKEKKAGMKVKRPVPSKLALPFAESQATFESFLMTWNFLVVYGHPLHISNLTMDEFEHAIRHSVAEPQCSILAEIHSTLVYNLRTVPFNRHSALLSLMRERDAQCQQHGHEETVFNVATTTLTSALAEFGNNWERVPLRHTEERDGWQDALLGCLKDHATVENFPRLREVLTRFLFAPDSSGEPSASSASSRVSSPTGLSLTVPSTPAERYHTLPPADKIAILSFLCNIAVSSKAIHGHMEQCEEQLTALRKEKIEVNRQKKQYLEEMNALAGEAEVKEEPVSNGVDEDTQMPDSSDLSDIPSDDGSESVSVGSRPKSSSKTKDLRAKAHTQAHAKQRELARAKTASAKQAQAERRKLDEEVNKIERRLESIEREFRKLLGAIRVKPLGKDRFHNRIWWFDGMGGASLLGSGGVVQYGAGRIFIQGASEIDRDLLLRRDEDDVPARRMEEEGEEGMLGVGEWAVYTDVEEVDELVAWLNPKGVRELALKNAISKWWNHIAPGMRKRTADLNMSAKLPEARRSSRTKSTAGHDLSREPYMMWTNRRAVNLT
;
A
#
# COMPACT_ATOMS: atom_id res chain seq x y z
N MET A 1 -22.59 2.38 -11.79
CA MET A 1 -22.79 0.96 -12.13
C MET A 1 -21.58 0.53 -12.92
N PRO A 2 -20.96 -0.62 -12.59
CA PRO A 2 -19.74 -1.05 -13.23
C PRO A 2 -19.82 -1.12 -14.75
N ILE A 3 -18.69 -0.82 -15.39
CA ILE A 3 -18.56 -0.82 -16.84
C ILE A 3 -17.87 -2.11 -17.28
N CYS A 4 -18.41 -2.80 -18.28
CA CYS A 4 -17.75 -3.90 -18.95
C CYS A 4 -17.50 -3.50 -20.41
N ARG A 5 -16.24 -3.55 -20.88
CA ARG A 5 -15.85 -3.15 -22.25
C ARG A 5 -16.41 -1.78 -22.68
N ARG A 6 -16.29 -0.77 -21.81
CA ARG A 6 -16.77 0.61 -22.03
C ARG A 6 -18.31 0.77 -22.14
N LYS A 7 -19.10 -0.25 -21.79
CA LYS A 7 -20.57 -0.17 -21.70
C LYS A 7 -21.05 -0.46 -20.26
N ARG A 8 -22.06 0.27 -19.80
CA ARG A 8 -22.73 -0.01 -18.51
C ARG A 8 -23.37 -1.40 -18.57
N VAL A 9 -23.23 -2.14 -17.47
CA VAL A 9 -23.81 -3.48 -17.35
C VAL A 9 -25.30 -3.35 -17.08
N VAL A 10 -26.12 -3.82 -18.02
CA VAL A 10 -27.59 -3.80 -17.89
C VAL A 10 -28.02 -5.02 -17.09
N LEU A 11 -28.77 -4.79 -16.00
CA LEU A 11 -29.39 -5.84 -15.20
C LEU A 11 -30.52 -6.50 -16.01
N THR A 12 -30.66 -7.82 -15.92
CA THR A 12 -31.76 -8.57 -16.54
C THR A 12 -33.05 -8.23 -15.82
N VAL A 13 -33.98 -7.62 -16.55
CA VAL A 13 -35.34 -7.36 -16.08
C VAL A 13 -36.09 -8.71 -16.02
N PRO A 14 -36.88 -8.99 -14.97
CA PRO A 14 -37.69 -10.20 -14.90
C PRO A 14 -38.58 -10.33 -16.14
N SER A 15 -38.83 -11.56 -16.61
CA SER A 15 -39.71 -11.81 -17.75
C SER A 15 -41.10 -11.22 -17.48
N HIS A 16 -41.75 -10.67 -18.51
CA HIS A 16 -43.09 -10.06 -18.38
C HIS A 16 -44.14 -11.06 -17.83
N THR A 17 -43.89 -12.37 -17.98
CA THR A 17 -44.65 -13.48 -17.42
C THR A 17 -44.52 -13.64 -15.90
N LEU A 18 -43.35 -13.36 -15.32
CA LEU A 18 -43.13 -13.37 -13.87
C LEU A 18 -43.76 -12.16 -13.17
N VAL A 19 -43.75 -10.99 -13.81
CA VAL A 19 -44.28 -9.73 -13.23
C VAL A 19 -45.81 -9.65 -13.35
N ALA A 20 -46.42 -10.31 -14.35
CA ALA A 20 -47.85 -10.20 -14.63
C ALA A 20 -48.77 -11.03 -13.72
N GLY A 21 -48.26 -11.73 -12.70
CA GLY A 21 -49.09 -12.48 -11.73
C GLY A 21 -49.97 -13.59 -12.32
N LYS A 22 -49.77 -13.96 -13.61
CA LYS A 22 -50.63 -14.90 -14.35
C LYS A 22 -50.13 -16.35 -14.34
N THR A 23 -49.02 -16.64 -13.68
CA THR A 23 -48.55 -18.02 -13.47
C THR A 23 -48.15 -18.23 -12.02
N ASN A 24 -48.76 -19.24 -11.39
CA ASN A 24 -48.46 -19.89 -10.11
C ASN A 24 -47.57 -19.10 -9.13
N LEU A 25 -48.19 -18.54 -8.08
CA LEU A 25 -47.51 -17.94 -6.92
C LEU A 25 -46.57 -18.89 -6.15
N ALA A 26 -46.55 -20.18 -6.51
CA ALA A 26 -45.70 -21.22 -5.93
C ALA A 26 -44.49 -21.63 -6.82
N LYS A 27 -44.19 -20.91 -7.91
CA LYS A 27 -43.04 -21.25 -8.77
C LYS A 27 -41.74 -20.81 -8.08
N GLU A 28 -40.90 -21.77 -7.72
CA GLU A 28 -39.56 -21.50 -7.18
C GLU A 28 -38.69 -20.81 -8.24
N VAL A 29 -38.00 -19.75 -7.83
CA VAL A 29 -37.13 -18.93 -8.68
C VAL A 29 -35.76 -18.75 -8.02
N PHE A 30 -34.73 -18.56 -8.82
CA PHE A 30 -33.37 -18.29 -8.33
C PHE A 30 -33.16 -16.79 -8.25
N TYR A 31 -32.98 -16.27 -7.03
CA TYR A 31 -32.81 -14.85 -6.77
C TYR A 31 -31.35 -14.51 -6.50
N LEU A 32 -30.82 -13.52 -7.21
CA LEU A 32 -29.49 -12.98 -6.98
C LEU A 32 -29.56 -11.77 -6.05
N HIS A 33 -29.37 -12.00 -4.75
CA HIS A 33 -29.53 -10.98 -3.71
C HIS A 33 -28.71 -9.70 -3.94
N GLN A 34 -27.49 -9.81 -4.47
CA GLN A 34 -26.62 -8.64 -4.66
C GLN A 34 -27.03 -7.72 -5.83
N THR A 35 -27.72 -8.24 -6.86
CA THR A 35 -28.12 -7.45 -8.04
C THR A 35 -29.63 -7.28 -8.16
N GLY A 36 -30.41 -8.02 -7.38
CA GLY A 36 -31.86 -8.04 -7.44
C GLY A 36 -32.42 -8.78 -8.66
N GLU A 37 -31.60 -9.47 -9.45
CA GLU A 37 -32.05 -10.21 -10.62
C GLU A 37 -32.72 -11.53 -10.22
N VAL A 38 -33.77 -11.90 -10.95
CA VAL A 38 -34.55 -13.13 -10.74
C VAL A 38 -34.42 -14.01 -11.99
N PHE A 39 -34.13 -15.29 -11.79
CA PHE A 39 -33.94 -16.27 -12.87
C PHE A 39 -34.90 -17.44 -12.71
N GLU A 40 -35.46 -17.90 -13.83
CA GLU A 40 -36.39 -19.04 -13.84
C GLU A 40 -35.66 -20.39 -13.84
N THR A 41 -34.39 -20.42 -14.25
CA THR A 41 -33.57 -21.64 -14.28
C THR A 41 -32.23 -21.43 -13.60
N TYR A 42 -31.72 -22.49 -12.96
CA TYR A 42 -30.41 -22.46 -12.31
C TYR A 42 -29.28 -22.15 -13.31
N GLU A 43 -29.38 -22.63 -14.56
CA GLU A 43 -28.37 -22.36 -15.59
C GLU A 43 -28.26 -20.86 -15.92
N GLN A 44 -29.39 -20.15 -15.99
CA GLN A 44 -29.40 -18.70 -16.22
C GLN A 44 -28.78 -17.94 -15.03
N TYR A 45 -29.14 -18.34 -13.80
CA TYR A 45 -28.55 -17.80 -12.57
C TYR A 45 -27.03 -18.04 -12.52
N ALA A 46 -26.59 -19.29 -12.74
CA ALA A 46 -25.19 -19.68 -12.67
C ALA A 46 -24.34 -19.01 -13.77
N ALA A 47 -24.88 -18.87 -14.99
CA ALA A 47 -24.24 -18.14 -16.07
C ALA A 47 -24.11 -16.65 -15.75
N ARG A 48 -25.13 -16.05 -15.14
CA ARG A 48 -25.10 -14.64 -14.74
C ARG A 48 -24.14 -14.38 -13.59
N MET A 49 -24.14 -15.23 -12.56
CA MET A 49 -23.17 -15.20 -11.48
C MET A 49 -21.74 -15.34 -12.00
N SER A 50 -21.52 -16.28 -12.92
CA SER A 50 -20.22 -16.47 -13.59
C SER A 50 -19.80 -15.30 -14.47
N PHE A 51 -20.75 -14.51 -14.98
CA PHE A 51 -20.48 -13.26 -15.68
C PHE A 51 -20.03 -12.17 -14.71
N TYR A 52 -20.67 -12.05 -13.55
CA TYR A 52 -20.31 -11.06 -12.52
C TYR A 52 -18.99 -11.34 -11.82
N ARG A 53 -18.61 -12.61 -11.62
CA ARG A 53 -17.31 -12.98 -11.04
C ARG A 53 -16.12 -12.81 -12.01
N LEU A 54 -16.36 -12.42 -13.28
CA LEU A 54 -15.28 -12.12 -14.22
C LEU A 54 -14.58 -10.80 -13.88
N LYS A 55 -13.25 -10.79 -13.82
CA LYS A 55 -12.42 -9.57 -13.67
C LYS A 55 -12.33 -8.72 -14.94
N GLN A 56 -13.48 -8.42 -15.55
CA GLN A 56 -13.60 -7.62 -16.78
C GLN A 56 -14.33 -6.30 -16.54
N PHE A 57 -14.74 -6.05 -15.30
CA PHE A 57 -15.44 -4.83 -14.94
C PHE A 57 -14.42 -3.76 -14.55
N GLN A 58 -14.82 -2.53 -14.82
CA GLN A 58 -14.10 -1.32 -14.51
C GLN A 58 -15.00 -0.47 -13.65
N CYS A 59 -14.47 -0.01 -12.52
CA CYS A 59 -15.12 0.98 -11.69
C CYS A 59 -15.26 2.27 -12.52
N GLU A 60 -16.50 2.74 -12.71
CA GLU A 60 -16.79 3.95 -13.48
C GLU A 60 -16.23 5.22 -12.81
N VAL A 61 -16.12 5.19 -11.48
CA VAL A 61 -15.71 6.34 -10.64
C VAL A 61 -14.19 6.47 -10.57
N THR A 62 -13.46 5.39 -10.28
CA THR A 62 -12.00 5.39 -10.14
C THR A 62 -11.25 5.10 -11.43
N GLY A 63 -11.93 4.51 -12.42
CA GLY A 63 -11.30 4.00 -13.63
C GLY A 63 -10.47 2.74 -13.41
N LYS A 64 -10.42 2.17 -12.20
CA LYS A 64 -9.73 0.91 -11.92
C LYS A 64 -10.41 -0.22 -12.69
N SER A 65 -9.66 -0.85 -13.59
CA SER A 65 -10.08 -1.98 -14.40
C SER A 65 -9.56 -3.29 -13.81
N GLY A 66 -10.14 -4.42 -14.23
CA GLY A 66 -9.72 -5.74 -13.75
C GLY A 66 -10.39 -6.16 -12.44
N LEU A 67 -11.54 -5.55 -12.12
CA LEU A 67 -12.37 -5.89 -10.97
C LEU A 67 -13.47 -6.84 -11.40
N ASP A 68 -13.94 -7.70 -10.50
CA ASP A 68 -15.24 -8.35 -10.67
C ASP A 68 -16.38 -7.34 -10.49
N TYR A 69 -17.61 -7.72 -10.84
CA TYR A 69 -18.75 -6.81 -10.78
C TYR A 69 -19.01 -6.30 -9.36
N PHE A 70 -18.90 -7.16 -8.35
CA PHE A 70 -19.19 -6.81 -6.96
C PHE A 70 -18.09 -5.93 -6.35
N GLN A 71 -16.82 -6.24 -6.62
CA GLN A 71 -15.67 -5.41 -6.29
C GLN A 71 -15.74 -4.04 -6.98
N ALA A 72 -16.19 -4.00 -8.23
CA ALA A 72 -16.41 -2.74 -8.93
C ALA A 72 -17.55 -1.94 -8.30
N VAL A 73 -18.66 -2.58 -7.91
CA VAL A 73 -19.77 -1.93 -7.17
C VAL A 73 -19.28 -1.41 -5.82
N GLU A 74 -18.56 -2.21 -5.05
CA GLU A 74 -18.05 -1.80 -3.73
C GLU A 74 -17.04 -0.66 -3.86
N SER A 75 -16.13 -0.72 -4.84
CA SER A 75 -15.21 0.37 -5.15
C SER A 75 -15.96 1.64 -5.59
N GLU A 76 -17.07 1.53 -6.32
CA GLU A 76 -17.92 2.67 -6.68
C GLU A 76 -18.59 3.25 -5.43
N GLN A 77 -19.16 2.41 -4.56
CA GLN A 77 -19.84 2.83 -3.33
C GLN A 77 -18.89 3.50 -2.34
N GLN A 78 -17.69 2.95 -2.14
CA GLN A 78 -16.71 3.51 -1.21
C GLN A 78 -16.21 4.89 -1.66
N GLU A 79 -16.00 5.05 -2.96
CA GLU A 79 -15.56 6.32 -3.54
C GLU A 79 -16.69 7.33 -3.61
N ALA A 80 -17.93 6.90 -3.86
CA ALA A 80 -19.12 7.74 -3.74
C ALA A 80 -19.27 8.24 -2.30
N ARG A 81 -19.14 7.37 -1.28
CA ARG A 81 -19.17 7.75 0.15
C ARG A 81 -18.08 8.77 0.49
N THR A 82 -16.86 8.50 0.07
CA THR A 82 -15.71 9.40 0.31
C THR A 82 -15.90 10.75 -0.38
N MET A 83 -16.41 10.74 -1.62
CA MET A 83 -16.71 11.95 -2.39
C MET A 83 -17.85 12.75 -1.74
N HIS A 84 -18.95 12.12 -1.35
CA HIS A 84 -20.07 12.78 -0.67
C HIS A 84 -19.71 13.30 0.73
N SER A 85 -18.76 12.68 1.44
CA SER A 85 -18.28 13.17 2.73
C SER A 85 -17.38 14.41 2.59
N ARG A 86 -16.62 14.52 1.49
CA ARG A 86 -15.71 15.65 1.24
C ARG A 86 -16.38 16.82 0.50
N PHE A 87 -17.33 16.54 -0.39
CA PHE A 87 -18.01 17.56 -1.17
C PHE A 87 -18.94 18.38 -0.26
N PRO A 88 -18.89 19.73 -0.29
CA PRO A 88 -19.66 20.57 0.64
C PRO A 88 -21.16 20.27 0.60
N GLU A 89 -21.75 19.93 1.75
CA GLU A 89 -23.18 19.62 1.91
C GLU A 89 -24.10 20.74 1.37
N PRO A 90 -23.85 22.03 1.68
CA PRO A 90 -24.71 23.12 1.19
C PRO A 90 -24.68 23.30 -0.32
N LEU A 91 -23.62 22.87 -0.99
CA LEU A 91 -23.42 23.06 -2.42
C LEU A 91 -24.13 21.98 -3.26
N LYS A 92 -24.39 20.80 -2.67
CA LYS A 92 -25.08 19.68 -3.34
C LYS A 92 -26.44 20.08 -3.91
N PRO A 93 -27.41 20.61 -3.12
CA PRO A 93 -28.73 20.97 -3.65
C PRO A 93 -28.65 22.08 -4.72
N ALA A 94 -27.77 23.07 -4.55
CA ALA A 94 -27.64 24.18 -5.49
C ALA A 94 -27.11 23.72 -6.86
N VAL A 95 -26.09 22.86 -6.87
CA VAL A 95 -25.55 22.28 -8.11
C VAL A 95 -26.58 21.37 -8.80
N LEU A 96 -27.32 20.55 -8.04
CA LEU A 96 -28.32 19.64 -8.60
C LEU A 96 -29.49 20.39 -9.25
N LYS A 97 -29.95 21.49 -8.62
CA LYS A 97 -31.00 22.36 -9.20
C LYS A 97 -30.54 23.05 -10.49
N ALA A 98 -29.29 23.51 -10.53
CA ALA A 98 -28.74 24.15 -11.72
C ALA A 98 -28.64 23.18 -12.91
N VAL A 99 -28.21 21.94 -12.66
CA VAL A 99 -28.00 20.90 -13.69
C VAL A 99 -29.31 20.32 -14.22
N GLN A 100 -30.36 20.33 -13.41
CA GLN A 100 -31.67 19.80 -13.77
C GLN A 100 -32.20 20.44 -15.07
N TRP A 101 -32.59 19.59 -16.02
CA TRP A 101 -33.12 19.92 -17.35
C TRP A 101 -32.18 20.61 -18.34
N GLN A 102 -30.88 20.71 -18.04
CA GLN A 102 -29.92 21.32 -18.97
C GLN A 102 -29.69 20.43 -20.19
N VAL A 103 -29.72 21.01 -21.40
CA VAL A 103 -29.49 20.29 -22.67
C VAL A 103 -28.05 20.48 -23.14
N VAL A 104 -27.12 19.74 -22.52
CA VAL A 104 -25.69 19.81 -22.84
C VAL A 104 -25.17 18.45 -23.30
N GLY A 105 -24.60 18.40 -24.51
CA GLY A 105 -24.19 17.15 -25.17
C GLY A 105 -22.98 16.44 -24.55
N ARG A 106 -22.03 17.14 -23.91
CA ARG A 106 -20.89 16.51 -23.22
C ARG A 106 -20.91 16.89 -21.74
N LEU A 107 -20.69 15.90 -20.87
CA LEU A 107 -20.58 16.11 -19.42
C LEU A 107 -19.50 17.13 -19.07
N ASP A 108 -18.38 17.15 -19.79
CA ASP A 108 -17.29 18.09 -19.52
C ASP A 108 -17.69 19.56 -19.69
N HIS A 109 -18.55 19.87 -20.67
CA HIS A 109 -19.03 21.24 -20.87
C HIS A 109 -20.00 21.66 -19.76
N LEU A 110 -20.83 20.73 -19.29
CA LEU A 110 -21.72 20.96 -18.16
C LEU A 110 -20.93 21.20 -16.87
N VAL A 111 -19.89 20.40 -16.62
CA VAL A 111 -18.98 20.56 -15.47
C VAL A 111 -18.27 21.91 -15.52
N GLU A 112 -17.80 22.34 -16.68
CA GLU A 112 -17.17 23.66 -16.86
C GLU A 112 -18.14 24.78 -16.51
N ALA A 113 -19.37 24.72 -17.06
CA ALA A 113 -20.39 25.74 -16.80
C ALA A 113 -20.79 25.81 -15.32
N VAL A 114 -20.96 24.66 -14.65
CA VAL A 114 -21.24 24.60 -13.21
C VAL A 114 -20.03 25.12 -12.40
N TYR A 115 -18.81 24.74 -12.76
CA TYR A 115 -17.61 25.19 -12.06
C TYR A 115 -17.47 26.71 -12.10
N ASP A 116 -17.64 27.32 -13.29
CA ASP A 116 -17.55 28.77 -13.45
C ASP A 116 -18.68 29.53 -12.74
N ARG A 117 -19.85 28.89 -12.55
CA ARG A 117 -20.99 29.48 -11.84
C ARG A 117 -20.81 29.51 -10.33
N PHE A 118 -20.23 28.45 -9.76
CA PHE A 118 -20.17 28.28 -8.32
C PHE A 118 -18.81 28.58 -7.69
N LYS A 119 -17.71 28.68 -8.46
CA LYS A 119 -16.35 28.89 -7.93
C LYS A 119 -16.23 30.07 -6.95
N ASP A 120 -16.91 31.18 -7.21
CA ASP A 120 -16.83 32.43 -6.43
C ASP A 120 -18.09 32.69 -5.55
N ARG A 121 -19.00 31.70 -5.44
CA ARG A 121 -20.26 31.81 -4.71
C ARG A 121 -20.27 30.82 -3.54
N TYR A 122 -20.34 31.31 -2.30
CA TYR A 122 -20.21 30.49 -1.10
C TYR A 122 -21.52 30.40 -0.32
N PHE A 123 -21.74 29.31 0.41
CA PHE A 123 -22.98 29.06 1.15
C PHE A 123 -22.73 29.04 2.66
N ALA A 124 -23.78 29.32 3.44
CA ALA A 124 -23.71 29.17 4.90
C ALA A 124 -23.39 27.70 5.27
N GLU A 125 -22.66 27.51 6.36
CA GLU A 125 -22.13 26.24 6.86
C GLU A 125 -21.05 25.58 6.00
N GLU A 126 -20.61 26.24 4.91
CA GLU A 126 -19.52 25.75 4.06
C GLU A 126 -18.13 25.97 4.69
N LYS A 127 -17.23 24.98 4.54
CA LYS A 127 -15.83 25.08 4.99
C LYS A 127 -14.94 25.61 3.86
N VAL A 128 -14.19 26.67 4.13
CA VAL A 128 -13.41 27.45 3.16
C VAL A 128 -12.06 27.87 3.75
N PHE A 129 -11.14 28.29 2.89
CA PHE A 129 -9.94 29.01 3.29
C PHE A 129 -10.18 30.51 3.16
N VAL A 130 -9.79 31.27 4.18
CA VAL A 130 -9.81 32.74 4.17
C VAL A 130 -8.39 33.29 4.15
N ASP A 131 -8.11 34.22 3.25
CA ASP A 131 -6.85 34.97 3.19
C ASP A 131 -6.95 36.21 4.09
N VAL A 132 -6.13 36.24 5.14
CA VAL A 132 -6.02 37.35 6.08
C VAL A 132 -4.58 37.85 6.03
N GLN A 133 -4.38 39.04 5.46
CA GLN A 133 -3.06 39.69 5.35
C GLN A 133 -1.98 38.87 4.61
N GLY A 134 -2.38 37.99 3.68
CA GLY A 134 -1.48 37.12 2.90
C GLY A 134 -1.36 35.70 3.43
N ASP A 135 -1.92 35.40 4.60
CA ASP A 135 -1.92 34.07 5.23
C ASP A 135 -3.29 33.40 5.09
N LYS A 136 -3.31 32.11 4.77
CA LYS A 136 -4.56 31.33 4.57
C LYS A 136 -4.95 30.57 5.83
N PHE A 137 -6.15 30.82 6.33
CA PHE A 137 -6.72 30.16 7.50
C PHE A 137 -7.90 29.28 7.12
N TYR A 138 -8.09 28.16 7.83
CA TYR A 138 -9.26 27.32 7.66
C TYR A 138 -10.44 27.91 8.43
N ALA A 139 -11.54 28.16 7.72
CA ALA A 139 -12.71 28.86 8.25
C ALA A 139 -14.02 28.20 7.82
N LYS A 140 -15.09 28.54 8.52
CA LYS A 140 -16.47 28.13 8.19
C LYS A 140 -17.31 29.37 7.94
N VAL A 141 -18.06 29.37 6.85
CA VAL A 141 -19.02 30.43 6.54
C VAL A 141 -20.20 30.31 7.49
N VAL A 142 -20.41 31.31 8.34
CA VAL A 142 -21.52 31.36 9.30
C VAL A 142 -22.75 31.98 8.65
N GLN A 143 -22.57 33.06 7.88
CA GLN A 143 -23.68 33.78 7.27
C GLN A 143 -23.29 34.39 5.93
N VAL A 144 -24.23 34.43 4.99
CA VAL A 144 -24.07 35.07 3.68
C VAL A 144 -25.01 36.27 3.59
N PHE A 145 -24.47 37.43 3.23
CA PHE A 145 -25.19 38.67 3.06
C PHE A 145 -25.26 39.05 1.56
N PRO A 146 -26.45 38.95 0.94
CA PRO A 146 -26.63 39.37 -0.45
C PRO A 146 -26.61 40.90 -0.59
N PRO A 147 -26.21 41.43 -1.76
CA PRO A 147 -26.27 42.86 -2.04
C PRO A 147 -27.73 43.36 -2.12
N LYS A 148 -27.98 44.64 -1.77
CA LYS A 148 -29.32 45.25 -1.74
C LYS A 148 -30.11 45.07 -3.06
N SER A 149 -29.44 45.13 -4.20
CA SER A 149 -30.03 44.89 -5.53
C SER A 149 -30.52 43.45 -5.75
N ALA A 150 -29.91 42.46 -5.10
CA ALA A 150 -30.35 41.07 -5.17
C ALA A 150 -31.58 40.82 -4.27
N ILE A 151 -31.69 41.55 -3.15
CA ILE A 151 -32.87 41.53 -2.26
C ILE A 151 -34.10 42.12 -2.99
N GLU A 152 -33.92 43.23 -3.71
CA GLU A 152 -34.98 43.84 -4.54
C GLU A 152 -35.44 42.92 -5.69
N ALA A 153 -34.53 42.14 -6.29
CA ALA A 153 -34.87 41.17 -7.33
C ALA A 153 -35.59 39.90 -6.81
N LEU A 154 -35.49 39.60 -5.51
CA LEU A 154 -36.14 38.46 -4.84
C LEU A 154 -37.58 38.78 -4.37
N ILE A 155 -37.90 40.06 -4.16
CA ILE A 155 -39.19 40.56 -3.67
C ILE A 155 -39.86 41.31 -4.83
N GLY A 156 -40.36 40.59 -5.84
CA GLY A 156 -40.95 41.18 -7.07
C GLY A 156 -41.92 42.35 -6.82
N PRO A 157 -42.22 43.18 -7.84
CA PRO A 157 -42.98 44.42 -7.64
C PRO A 157 -44.34 44.14 -6.98
N VAL A 158 -44.54 44.72 -5.81
CA VAL A 158 -45.77 44.58 -5.01
C VAL A 158 -46.90 45.30 -5.73
N GLU A 159 -47.82 44.56 -6.34
CA GLU A 159 -49.11 45.10 -6.75
C GLU A 159 -49.96 45.41 -5.51
N ASN A 160 -50.31 46.69 -5.36
CA ASN A 160 -51.19 47.21 -4.32
C ASN A 160 -52.61 46.66 -4.49
N HIS A 161 -52.99 45.66 -3.69
CA HIS A 161 -54.39 45.42 -3.36
C HIS A 161 -54.62 45.60 -1.87
N ALA A 162 -55.35 46.67 -1.55
CA ALA A 162 -55.76 47.03 -0.20
C ALA A 162 -56.89 46.12 0.30
N SER A 163 -56.74 45.55 1.50
CA SER A 163 -57.78 45.48 2.54
C SER A 163 -57.25 44.89 3.86
N PRO A 164 -57.88 45.20 5.01
CA PRO A 164 -57.21 45.29 6.30
C PRO A 164 -57.59 44.14 7.26
N SER A 165 -56.62 43.60 7.99
CA SER A 165 -56.85 43.05 9.35
C SER A 165 -55.52 42.74 10.04
N ASN A 166 -55.45 43.14 11.31
CA ASN A 166 -54.33 43.03 12.23
C ASN A 166 -53.92 41.57 12.52
N SER A 167 -52.65 41.24 12.28
CA SER A 167 -51.74 40.62 13.27
C SER A 167 -50.34 40.43 12.67
N PRO A 168 -49.25 40.89 13.31
CA PRO A 168 -47.90 40.56 12.87
C PRO A 168 -47.60 39.10 13.28
N GLN A 169 -47.73 38.16 12.35
CA GLN A 169 -47.20 36.81 12.55
C GLN A 169 -45.67 36.86 12.49
N PRO A 170 -44.94 36.26 13.44
CA PRO A 170 -43.49 36.14 13.36
C PRO A 170 -43.14 35.18 12.22
N TYR A 171 -42.57 35.71 11.14
CA TYR A 171 -42.00 34.93 10.05
C TYR A 171 -40.85 34.09 10.63
N GLN A 172 -41.05 32.77 10.70
CA GLN A 172 -40.08 31.84 11.27
C GLN A 172 -38.76 31.89 10.50
N ALA A 173 -37.65 31.93 11.23
CA ALA A 173 -36.29 32.13 10.74
C ALA A 173 -35.68 30.92 9.97
N SER A 174 -36.49 29.95 9.54
CA SER A 174 -36.02 28.71 8.89
C SER A 174 -35.83 28.81 7.37
N ASP A 175 -36.30 29.89 6.71
CA ASP A 175 -36.35 29.98 5.23
C ASP A 175 -35.21 30.81 4.60
N LYS A 176 -34.24 31.29 5.40
CA LYS A 176 -33.17 32.19 4.91
C LYS A 176 -32.07 31.49 4.07
N GLY A 177 -31.92 30.18 4.16
CA GLY A 177 -30.90 29.44 3.40
C GLY A 177 -31.23 29.24 1.91
N HIS A 178 -32.51 29.34 1.54
CA HIS A 178 -33.00 28.91 0.22
C HIS A 178 -33.01 30.02 -0.85
N LEU A 179 -32.55 31.24 -0.52
CA LEU A 179 -32.69 32.45 -1.34
C LEU A 179 -31.36 33.07 -1.83
N VAL A 180 -30.22 32.51 -1.43
CA VAL A 180 -28.89 33.05 -1.77
C VAL A 180 -28.44 32.48 -3.12
N HIS A 181 -27.96 33.34 -4.03
CA HIS A 181 -27.44 32.98 -5.36
C HIS A 181 -28.45 32.34 -6.35
N LYS A 182 -29.76 32.57 -6.22
CA LYS A 182 -30.79 32.00 -7.13
C LYS A 182 -30.59 32.34 -8.60
N ILE A 183 -30.31 33.60 -8.92
CA ILE A 183 -30.11 34.07 -10.31
C ILE A 183 -28.70 33.68 -10.80
N GLY A 184 -27.70 33.80 -9.92
CA GLY A 184 -26.31 33.46 -10.22
C GLY A 184 -26.01 31.97 -10.42
N GLY A 185 -26.86 31.09 -9.88
CA GLY A 185 -26.78 29.64 -10.01
C GLY A 185 -27.48 29.06 -11.24
N ASP A 186 -28.27 29.87 -11.96
CA ASP A 186 -29.00 29.40 -13.15
C ASP A 186 -28.06 29.26 -14.36
N LEU A 187 -28.08 28.07 -14.96
CA LEU A 187 -27.32 27.71 -16.15
C LEU A 187 -28.03 28.07 -17.45
N ALA A 188 -29.33 28.36 -17.42
CA ALA A 188 -30.10 28.81 -18.58
C ALA A 188 -29.73 30.25 -18.99
N VAL A 189 -29.34 31.08 -18.03
CA VAL A 189 -28.88 32.46 -18.28
C VAL A 189 -27.40 32.44 -18.70
N PRO A 190 -26.98 33.21 -19.72
CA PRO A 190 -25.58 33.31 -20.12
C PRO A 190 -24.63 33.77 -19.01
N ALA A 191 -23.37 33.33 -19.08
CA ALA A 191 -22.32 33.59 -18.08
C ALA A 191 -22.26 35.05 -17.60
N LYS A 192 -22.15 35.94 -18.59
CA LYS A 192 -21.96 37.38 -18.43
C LYS A 192 -23.19 38.09 -17.87
N GLU A 193 -24.39 37.66 -18.24
CA GLU A 193 -25.64 38.27 -17.81
C GLU A 193 -26.00 37.91 -16.36
N ALA A 194 -25.77 36.66 -15.96
CA ALA A 194 -25.95 36.25 -14.57
C ALA A 194 -24.96 36.96 -13.62
N ILE A 195 -23.72 37.22 -14.07
CA ILE A 195 -22.73 38.00 -13.29
C ILE A 195 -23.15 39.48 -13.22
N ALA A 196 -23.69 40.05 -14.30
CA ALA A 196 -24.17 41.43 -14.29
C ALA A 196 -25.38 41.63 -13.36
N ARG A 197 -26.30 40.65 -13.32
CA ARG A 197 -27.51 40.69 -12.47
C ARG A 197 -27.25 40.27 -11.02
N ASP A 198 -26.31 39.35 -10.80
CA ASP A 198 -26.03 38.76 -9.48
C ASP A 198 -24.51 38.59 -9.27
N ASP A 199 -23.83 39.73 -9.11
CA ASP A 199 -22.36 39.78 -9.03
C ASP A 199 -21.82 39.16 -7.72
N PRO A 200 -21.03 38.07 -7.77
CA PRO A 200 -20.49 37.41 -6.59
C PRO A 200 -19.55 38.29 -5.75
N ALA A 201 -18.90 39.31 -6.36
CA ALA A 201 -18.00 40.22 -5.65
C ALA A 201 -18.74 41.19 -4.71
N LYS A 202 -20.05 41.38 -4.92
CA LYS A 202 -20.88 42.25 -4.09
C LYS A 202 -21.47 41.56 -2.86
N TYR A 203 -21.20 40.27 -2.67
CA TYR A 203 -21.61 39.50 -1.50
C TYR A 203 -20.60 39.64 -0.36
N PHE A 204 -21.11 39.73 0.86
CA PHE A 204 -20.31 39.65 2.07
C PHE A 204 -20.57 38.33 2.79
N TYR A 205 -19.51 37.68 3.24
CA TYR A 205 -19.54 36.40 3.92
C TYR A 205 -18.96 36.58 5.31
N LYS A 206 -19.76 36.26 6.34
CA LYS A 206 -19.27 36.20 7.71
C LYS A 206 -18.68 34.83 7.96
N VAL A 207 -17.39 34.76 8.22
CA VAL A 207 -16.64 33.52 8.41
C VAL A 207 -16.10 33.42 9.83
N GLN A 208 -16.11 32.22 10.39
CA GLN A 208 -15.49 31.88 11.66
C GLN A 208 -14.21 31.08 11.39
N ILE A 209 -13.08 31.58 11.86
CA ILE A 209 -11.79 30.88 11.72
C ILE A 209 -11.75 29.72 12.73
N LEU A 210 -11.52 28.50 12.24
CA LEU A 210 -11.62 27.28 13.04
C LEU A 210 -10.26 26.83 13.62
N GLU A 211 -9.16 26.87 12.86
CA GLU A 211 -7.76 26.65 13.30
C GLU A 211 -6.76 26.68 12.11
N GLU A 212 -5.46 26.83 12.38
CA GLU A 212 -4.36 26.91 11.38
C GLU A 212 -4.01 25.53 10.82
N GLN A 213 -3.91 25.40 9.49
CA GLN A 213 -3.32 24.23 8.84
C GLN A 213 -1.83 24.49 8.64
N THR A 214 -0.97 23.67 9.27
CA THR A 214 0.48 23.67 9.03
C THR A 214 0.77 23.04 7.66
N GLU A 215 0.68 23.83 6.60
CA GLU A 215 1.33 23.46 5.35
C GLU A 215 2.85 23.67 5.52
N LYS A 216 3.61 22.56 5.47
CA LYS A 216 5.08 22.58 5.40
C LYS A 216 5.51 23.25 4.09
N ASN A 217 5.59 24.58 4.07
CA ASN A 217 6.31 25.32 3.06
C ASN A 217 7.16 26.40 3.71
N HIS A 218 8.44 26.38 3.39
CA HIS A 218 9.46 27.27 3.90
C HIS A 218 9.17 28.72 3.51
N GLU A 219 8.88 29.58 4.49
CA GLU A 219 9.30 30.99 4.44
C GLU A 219 9.68 31.48 5.85
N LYS A 220 10.82 32.17 5.91
CA LYS A 220 11.49 32.62 7.13
C LYS A 220 10.80 33.86 7.71
N GLY A 221 10.42 33.78 8.98
CA GLY A 221 10.41 34.93 9.89
C GLY A 221 9.08 35.68 10.05
N ARG A 222 8.22 35.20 10.96
CA ARG A 222 7.31 36.04 11.76
C ARG A 222 6.96 35.36 13.08
N SER A 223 6.84 36.16 14.14
CA SER A 223 6.85 35.72 15.54
C SER A 223 5.63 34.88 15.95
N LEU A 224 5.83 33.89 16.82
CA LEU A 224 4.79 32.98 17.35
C LEU A 224 3.64 33.68 18.10
N LYS A 225 3.76 34.97 18.45
CA LYS A 225 2.75 35.70 19.24
C LYS A 225 1.53 36.18 18.42
N GLU A 226 1.63 36.29 17.10
CA GLU A 226 0.49 36.72 16.25
C GLU A 226 -0.42 35.56 15.80
N LYS A 227 0.05 34.32 15.90
CA LYS A 227 -0.61 33.12 15.36
C LYS A 227 -1.85 32.65 16.14
N ALA A 228 -1.91 32.95 17.44
CA ALA A 228 -3.08 32.63 18.28
C ALA A 228 -4.20 33.69 18.21
N LYS A 229 -3.98 34.80 17.48
CA LYS A 229 -4.88 35.97 17.53
C LYS A 229 -6.25 35.74 16.85
N TRP A 230 -6.30 34.88 15.85
CA TRP A 230 -7.46 34.80 14.94
C TRP A 230 -8.29 33.53 15.09
N SER A 231 -7.83 32.52 15.83
CA SER A 231 -8.61 31.30 16.08
C SER A 231 -9.91 31.65 16.82
N GLY A 232 -11.04 31.19 16.31
CA GLY A 232 -12.38 31.51 16.82
C GLY A 232 -12.91 32.89 16.45
N SER A 233 -12.13 33.74 15.75
CA SER A 233 -12.57 35.09 15.37
C SER A 233 -13.58 35.05 14.22
N LEU A 234 -14.56 35.96 14.27
CA LEU A 234 -15.53 36.20 13.21
C LEU A 234 -15.04 37.35 12.32
N MET A 235 -15.04 37.15 11.01
CA MET A 235 -14.63 38.16 10.03
C MET A 235 -15.64 38.27 8.90
N ASP A 236 -15.88 39.49 8.43
CA ASP A 236 -16.69 39.74 7.24
C ASP A 236 -15.75 39.92 6.05
N VAL A 237 -15.88 39.06 5.05
CA VAL A 237 -14.99 39.00 3.88
C VAL A 237 -15.76 38.88 2.57
N GLN A 238 -15.14 39.25 1.46
CA GLN A 238 -15.68 39.09 0.11
C GLN A 238 -15.13 37.82 -0.56
N CYS A 239 -15.71 37.43 -1.69
CA CYS A 239 -15.33 36.19 -2.39
C CYS A 239 -13.84 36.15 -2.81
N THR A 240 -13.20 37.30 -3.00
CA THR A 240 -11.78 37.43 -3.39
C THR A 240 -10.82 36.98 -2.30
N ALA A 241 -11.21 37.09 -1.03
CA ALA A 241 -10.44 36.63 0.12
C ALA A 241 -10.79 35.19 0.52
N LEU A 242 -11.69 34.52 -0.22
CA LEU A 242 -12.12 33.16 0.05
C LEU A 242 -11.63 32.21 -1.05
N SER A 243 -11.27 30.98 -0.66
CA SER A 243 -11.00 29.90 -1.60
C SER A 243 -11.45 28.56 -1.05
N ARG A 244 -11.89 27.64 -1.91
CA ARG A 244 -12.26 26.27 -1.50
C ARG A 244 -11.04 25.35 -1.49
N ASP A 245 -11.10 24.32 -0.66
CA ASP A 245 -10.14 23.22 -0.73
C ASP A 245 -10.22 22.55 -2.11
N ARG A 246 -9.07 22.45 -2.79
CA ARG A 246 -8.93 21.79 -4.09
C ARG A 246 -9.27 20.30 -4.03
N LEU A 247 -9.18 19.68 -2.85
CA LEU A 247 -9.56 18.30 -2.58
C LEU A 247 -11.04 18.11 -2.24
N ALA A 248 -11.79 19.20 -2.03
CA ALA A 248 -13.24 19.20 -1.79
C ALA A 248 -14.04 19.70 -3.01
N PHE A 249 -13.54 20.73 -3.72
CA PHE A 249 -14.19 21.33 -4.88
C PHE A 249 -13.19 21.57 -6.02
N SER A 250 -13.25 20.72 -7.04
CA SER A 250 -12.48 20.85 -8.29
C SER A 250 -13.28 20.28 -9.46
N LYS A 251 -12.90 20.62 -10.70
CA LYS A 251 -13.58 20.11 -11.91
C LYS A 251 -13.63 18.57 -11.96
N SER A 252 -12.60 17.88 -11.45
CA SER A 252 -12.56 16.42 -11.42
C SER A 252 -13.54 15.84 -10.40
N ILE A 253 -13.65 16.44 -9.20
CA ILE A 253 -14.58 16.04 -8.16
C ILE A 253 -16.02 16.36 -8.57
N LEU A 254 -16.25 17.55 -9.14
CA LEU A 254 -17.55 17.98 -9.65
C LEU A 254 -18.05 17.07 -10.77
N ARG A 255 -17.17 16.65 -11.69
CA ARG A 255 -17.47 15.65 -12.72
C ARG A 255 -17.92 14.32 -12.11
N ARG A 256 -17.29 13.88 -11.03
CA ARG A 256 -17.67 12.64 -10.32
C ARG A 256 -19.03 12.79 -9.63
N PHE A 257 -19.25 13.91 -8.93
CA PHE A 257 -20.51 14.23 -8.26
C PHE A 257 -21.70 14.30 -9.23
N ILE A 258 -21.59 15.08 -10.31
CA ILE A 258 -22.67 15.22 -11.31
C ILE A 258 -22.96 13.87 -11.98
N ARG A 259 -21.94 13.07 -12.29
CA ARG A 259 -22.12 11.74 -12.89
C ARG A 259 -22.83 10.76 -11.96
N ASP A 260 -22.61 10.86 -10.65
CA ASP A 260 -23.26 9.98 -9.68
C ASP A 260 -24.73 10.37 -9.45
N CYS A 261 -25.03 11.67 -9.47
CA CYS A 261 -26.35 12.18 -9.13
C CYS A 261 -27.35 12.30 -10.30
N VAL A 262 -26.87 12.33 -11.54
CA VAL A 262 -27.65 12.74 -12.72
C VAL A 262 -27.57 11.69 -13.84
N ASP A 263 -28.69 11.43 -14.51
CA ASP A 263 -28.79 10.58 -15.68
C ASP A 263 -29.13 11.39 -16.94
N ARG A 264 -28.81 10.82 -18.11
CA ARG A 264 -29.18 11.36 -19.42
C ARG A 264 -29.51 10.24 -20.38
N ASP A 265 -30.63 10.35 -21.07
CA ASP A 265 -31.03 9.42 -22.12
C ASP A 265 -30.02 9.44 -23.29
N ALA A 266 -29.87 8.31 -23.98
CA ALA A 266 -29.01 8.13 -25.14
C ALA A 266 -29.52 8.88 -26.39
N ALA A 267 -30.78 9.33 -26.38
CA ALA A 267 -31.32 10.16 -27.44
C ALA A 267 -30.59 11.52 -27.55
N VAL A 268 -30.55 12.04 -28.78
CA VAL A 268 -29.91 13.32 -29.10
C VAL A 268 -30.66 14.46 -28.43
N ALA A 269 -29.91 15.41 -27.87
CA ALA A 269 -30.45 16.59 -27.17
C ALA A 269 -31.37 16.26 -25.98
N SER A 270 -31.17 15.10 -25.33
CA SER A 270 -31.86 14.78 -24.08
C SER A 270 -31.32 15.63 -22.92
N PRO A 271 -32.22 16.18 -22.08
CA PRO A 271 -31.83 16.95 -20.92
C PRO A 271 -31.18 16.06 -19.85
N TRP A 272 -30.31 16.65 -19.04
CA TRP A 272 -29.79 16.02 -17.82
C TRP A 272 -30.86 16.04 -16.73
N THR A 273 -31.13 14.89 -16.11
CA THR A 273 -32.13 14.75 -15.03
C THR A 273 -31.54 14.12 -13.79
N VAL A 274 -31.77 14.74 -12.64
CA VAL A 274 -31.37 14.24 -11.32
C VAL A 274 -32.17 12.98 -11.02
N LYS A 275 -31.49 11.95 -10.47
CA LYS A 275 -32.14 10.68 -10.12
C LYS A 275 -33.27 10.91 -9.10
N PRO A 276 -34.44 10.25 -9.24
CA PRO A 276 -35.61 10.51 -8.38
C PRO A 276 -35.35 10.42 -6.87
N VAL A 277 -34.54 9.45 -6.43
CA VAL A 277 -34.19 9.27 -5.01
C VAL A 277 -33.37 10.46 -4.47
N ILE A 278 -32.45 10.96 -5.30
CA ILE A 278 -31.58 12.09 -4.97
C ILE A 278 -32.35 13.40 -5.03
N ALA A 279 -33.26 13.52 -6.01
CA ALA A 279 -34.14 14.67 -6.12
C ALA A 279 -35.05 14.81 -4.89
N ASN A 280 -35.61 13.69 -4.39
CA ASN A 280 -36.40 13.69 -3.16
C ASN A 280 -35.56 14.04 -1.92
N HIS A 281 -34.34 13.49 -1.82
CA HIS A 281 -33.44 13.75 -0.69
C HIS A 281 -33.00 15.22 -0.58
N TYR A 282 -32.72 15.88 -1.70
CA TYR A 282 -32.24 17.27 -1.73
C TYR A 282 -33.31 18.30 -2.12
N GLY A 283 -34.59 17.91 -2.20
CA GLY A 283 -35.70 18.80 -2.53
C GLY A 283 -35.57 19.45 -3.92
N VAL A 284 -35.25 18.65 -4.94
CA VAL A 284 -35.18 19.07 -6.35
C VAL A 284 -36.46 18.64 -7.06
N ASP A 285 -37.06 19.56 -7.81
CA ASP A 285 -38.30 19.29 -8.53
C ASP A 285 -38.09 18.23 -9.63
N THR A 286 -38.93 17.19 -9.58
CA THR A 286 -38.87 16.07 -10.53
C THR A 286 -39.78 16.31 -11.74
N GLN A 287 -40.76 17.21 -11.63
CA GLN A 287 -41.66 17.56 -12.73
C GLN A 287 -41.09 18.73 -13.54
N MET A 288 -40.89 18.52 -14.85
CA MET A 288 -40.37 19.54 -15.76
C MET A 288 -41.45 20.59 -16.08
N PRO A 289 -41.20 21.90 -15.84
CA PRO A 289 -42.11 22.97 -16.21
C PRO A 289 -42.42 23.00 -17.72
N GLU A 290 -43.63 23.43 -18.10
CA GLU A 290 -44.06 23.43 -19.51
C GLU A 290 -43.20 24.29 -20.43
N GLU A 291 -42.67 25.41 -19.93
CA GLU A 291 -41.77 26.30 -20.67
C GLU A 291 -40.42 25.62 -20.97
N THR A 292 -39.81 24.99 -19.97
CA THR A 292 -38.58 24.21 -20.12
C THR A 292 -38.80 23.03 -21.06
N ARG A 293 -39.94 22.35 -20.97
CA ARG A 293 -40.31 21.25 -21.86
C ARG A 293 -40.37 21.68 -23.33
N LYS A 294 -41.07 22.79 -23.64
CA LYS A 294 -41.14 23.34 -25.00
C LYS A 294 -39.75 23.75 -25.51
N GLY A 295 -38.90 24.32 -24.66
CA GLY A 295 -37.51 24.66 -24.99
C GLY A 295 -36.67 23.44 -25.37
N VAL A 296 -36.73 22.37 -24.55
CA VAL A 296 -36.04 21.09 -24.81
C VAL A 296 -36.55 20.43 -26.11
N GLU A 297 -37.87 20.42 -26.33
CA GLU A 297 -38.48 19.87 -27.56
C GLU A 297 -38.02 20.62 -28.82
N ASN A 298 -37.93 21.95 -28.77
CA ASN A 298 -37.44 22.78 -29.88
C ASN A 298 -35.97 22.50 -30.21
N ILE A 299 -35.10 22.37 -29.19
CA ILE A 299 -33.68 22.02 -29.37
C ILE A 299 -33.55 20.62 -29.98
N LYS A 300 -34.34 19.66 -29.49
CA LYS A 300 -34.37 18.29 -30.01
C LYS A 300 -34.80 18.23 -31.48
N LYS A 301 -35.84 18.98 -31.86
CA LYS A 301 -36.31 19.08 -33.25
C LYS A 301 -35.23 19.68 -34.17
N GLY A 302 -34.60 20.78 -33.75
CA GLY A 302 -33.54 21.44 -34.53
C GLY A 302 -32.28 20.57 -34.73
N GLU A 303 -31.91 19.74 -33.76
CA GLU A 303 -30.75 18.83 -33.87
C GLU A 303 -31.03 17.60 -34.77
N ILE A 304 -32.28 17.11 -34.76
CA ILE A 304 -32.74 16.02 -35.64
C ILE A 304 -32.79 16.48 -37.10
N ASP A 305 -33.32 17.69 -37.37
CA ASP A 305 -33.39 18.25 -38.73
C ASP A 305 -31.99 18.48 -39.33
N LYS A 306 -31.02 18.91 -38.53
CA LYS A 306 -29.60 19.01 -38.96
C LYS A 306 -29.01 17.65 -39.36
N ARG A 307 -29.29 16.59 -38.59
CA ARG A 307 -28.80 15.23 -38.91
C ARG A 307 -29.47 14.64 -40.15
N LYS A 308 -30.76 14.93 -40.36
CA LYS A 308 -31.50 14.49 -41.54
C LYS A 308 -30.93 15.11 -42.83
N LYS A 309 -30.60 16.41 -42.79
CA LYS A 309 -29.95 17.13 -43.89
C LYS A 309 -28.56 16.56 -44.24
N ILE A 310 -27.78 16.15 -43.24
CA ILE A 310 -26.45 15.53 -43.42
C ILE A 310 -26.54 14.09 -43.97
N TRP A 311 -27.62 13.37 -43.67
CA TRP A 311 -27.86 12.03 -44.19
C TRP A 311 -28.34 12.05 -45.65
N GLU A 312 -29.19 13.01 -46.01
CA GLU A 312 -29.68 13.22 -47.39
C GLU A 312 -28.55 13.63 -48.37
N ASP A 313 -27.51 14.32 -47.89
CA ASP A 313 -26.35 14.72 -48.71
C ASP A 313 -25.35 13.58 -48.99
N LYS A 314 -25.44 12.43 -48.31
CA LYS A 314 -24.34 11.42 -48.31
C LYS A 314 -24.64 10.09 -48.99
N GLU A 315 -25.87 9.59 -49.04
CA GLU A 315 -26.17 8.30 -49.72
C GLU A 315 -27.60 8.20 -50.29
N GLY A 316 -27.72 8.29 -51.63
CA GLY A 316 -28.94 7.97 -52.37
C GLY A 316 -28.69 6.86 -53.42
N PRO A 317 -29.45 5.74 -53.45
CA PRO A 317 -29.24 4.68 -54.43
C PRO A 317 -29.79 4.98 -55.85
N PRO A 318 -29.12 4.49 -56.93
CA PRO A 318 -29.52 4.69 -58.31
C PRO A 318 -30.56 3.66 -58.80
N THR A 319 -31.42 4.13 -59.70
CA THR A 319 -32.51 3.39 -60.36
C THR A 319 -32.00 2.38 -61.39
N LYS A 320 -32.64 1.20 -61.51
CA LYS A 320 -32.66 0.43 -62.77
C LYS A 320 -33.85 -0.53 -62.89
N LYS A 321 -34.39 -0.53 -64.11
CA LYS A 321 -35.66 -1.08 -64.61
C LYS A 321 -35.60 -2.61 -64.80
N GLN A 322 -36.66 -3.33 -64.44
CA GLN A 322 -36.91 -4.71 -64.88
C GLN A 322 -38.02 -4.76 -65.93
N LYS A 323 -37.74 -5.46 -67.04
CA LYS A 323 -38.66 -5.77 -68.15
C LYS A 323 -39.18 -7.21 -67.97
N LYS A 324 -40.48 -7.40 -68.23
CA LYS A 324 -41.26 -8.65 -68.11
C LYS A 324 -40.78 -9.76 -69.06
N LEU A 325 -40.86 -11.02 -68.62
CA LEU A 325 -40.68 -12.24 -69.43
C LEU A 325 -41.96 -13.11 -69.39
N THR A 326 -42.14 -13.94 -70.42
CA THR A 326 -43.39 -14.56 -70.88
C THR A 326 -43.61 -16.03 -70.44
N ALA A 327 -44.87 -16.47 -70.51
CA ALA A 327 -45.43 -17.72 -69.97
C ALA A 327 -44.88 -19.07 -70.50
N ALA A 328 -43.91 -19.09 -71.43
CA ALA A 328 -43.27 -20.32 -71.88
C ALA A 328 -42.07 -20.74 -70.99
N GLN A 329 -41.66 -19.89 -70.04
CA GLN A 329 -40.58 -20.18 -69.10
C GLN A 329 -41.06 -20.86 -67.80
N GLU A 330 -42.36 -20.86 -67.49
CA GLU A 330 -42.90 -21.41 -66.24
C GLU A 330 -42.94 -22.95 -66.17
N GLU A 331 -43.11 -23.66 -67.30
CA GLU A 331 -43.10 -25.14 -67.27
C GLU A 331 -41.70 -25.73 -67.07
N ARG A 332 -40.66 -25.13 -67.68
CA ARG A 332 -39.27 -25.55 -67.45
C ARG A 332 -38.82 -25.27 -66.02
N VAL A 333 -39.32 -24.20 -65.41
CA VAL A 333 -39.04 -23.85 -64.00
C VAL A 333 -39.70 -24.85 -63.04
N LYS A 334 -40.90 -25.36 -63.32
CA LYS A 334 -41.55 -26.39 -62.49
C LYS A 334 -40.83 -27.74 -62.48
N ALA A 335 -40.33 -28.20 -63.63
CA ALA A 335 -39.55 -29.45 -63.70
C ALA A 335 -38.17 -29.33 -63.01
N LEU A 336 -37.52 -28.16 -63.10
CA LEU A 336 -36.29 -27.85 -62.38
C LEU A 336 -36.52 -27.67 -60.87
N ALA A 337 -37.69 -27.17 -60.44
CA ALA A 337 -38.04 -27.02 -59.03
C ALA A 337 -38.19 -28.37 -58.31
N VAL A 338 -38.78 -29.39 -58.94
CA VAL A 338 -38.93 -30.73 -58.33
C VAL A 338 -37.58 -31.46 -58.22
N ALA A 339 -36.70 -31.30 -59.20
CA ALA A 339 -35.33 -31.83 -59.13
C ALA A 339 -34.44 -31.07 -58.11
N ALA A 340 -34.68 -29.77 -57.94
CA ALA A 340 -34.02 -28.96 -56.92
C ALA A 340 -34.49 -29.34 -55.51
N GLU A 341 -35.79 -29.59 -55.29
CA GLU A 341 -36.37 -29.95 -53.98
C GLU A 341 -35.84 -31.29 -53.46
N LYS A 342 -35.63 -32.30 -54.33
CA LYS A 342 -35.03 -33.58 -53.94
C LYS A 342 -33.55 -33.45 -53.57
N ARG A 343 -32.80 -32.63 -54.32
CA ARG A 343 -31.37 -32.36 -54.07
C ARG A 343 -31.16 -31.47 -52.85
N GLU A 344 -32.10 -30.57 -52.58
CA GLU A 344 -32.18 -29.72 -51.39
C GLU A 344 -32.49 -30.55 -50.14
N ARG A 345 -33.40 -31.53 -50.21
CA ARG A 345 -33.69 -32.44 -49.08
C ARG A 345 -32.50 -33.35 -48.71
N GLU A 346 -31.79 -33.89 -49.70
CA GLU A 346 -30.56 -34.67 -49.46
C GLU A 346 -29.38 -33.80 -48.97
N ALA A 347 -29.30 -32.54 -49.42
CA ALA A 347 -28.34 -31.57 -48.92
C ALA A 347 -28.67 -31.12 -47.49
N GLN A 348 -29.96 -30.95 -47.16
CA GLN A 348 -30.46 -30.61 -45.82
C GLN A 348 -30.12 -31.74 -44.84
N GLU A 349 -30.31 -33.00 -45.23
CA GLU A 349 -30.05 -34.14 -44.34
C GLU A 349 -28.55 -34.37 -44.07
N LYS A 350 -27.68 -34.08 -45.07
CA LYS A 350 -26.22 -34.05 -44.87
C LYS A 350 -25.77 -32.83 -44.06
N ALA A 351 -26.38 -31.68 -44.27
CA ALA A 351 -26.12 -30.47 -43.49
C ALA A 351 -26.51 -30.67 -42.01
N ASP A 352 -27.68 -31.25 -41.74
CA ASP A 352 -28.16 -31.55 -40.39
C ASP A 352 -27.26 -32.57 -39.66
N LYS A 353 -26.75 -33.59 -40.36
CA LYS A 353 -25.77 -34.54 -39.79
C LYS A 353 -24.43 -33.88 -39.50
N GLN A 354 -23.92 -33.03 -40.40
CA GLN A 354 -22.69 -32.25 -40.14
C GLN A 354 -22.88 -31.22 -39.02
N GLN A 355 -24.07 -30.63 -38.91
CA GLN A 355 -24.41 -29.65 -37.89
C GLN A 355 -24.50 -30.32 -36.52
N LYS A 356 -25.08 -31.52 -36.41
CA LYS A 356 -25.08 -32.31 -35.16
C LYS A 356 -23.68 -32.74 -34.70
N VAL A 357 -22.81 -33.17 -35.62
CA VAL A 357 -21.41 -33.50 -35.29
C VAL A 357 -20.61 -32.26 -34.88
N LYS A 358 -20.85 -31.12 -35.55
CA LYS A 358 -20.24 -29.84 -35.20
C LYS A 358 -20.76 -29.32 -33.85
N GLU A 359 -22.05 -29.47 -33.57
CA GLU A 359 -22.69 -29.08 -32.32
C GLU A 359 -22.24 -29.96 -31.16
N GLU A 360 -22.03 -31.27 -31.37
CA GLU A 360 -21.45 -32.17 -30.36
C GLU A 360 -19.96 -31.89 -30.11
N ALA A 361 -19.18 -31.63 -31.16
CA ALA A 361 -17.79 -31.19 -31.04
C ALA A 361 -17.68 -29.81 -30.37
N GLU A 362 -18.61 -28.90 -30.67
CA GLU A 362 -18.72 -27.58 -30.03
C GLU A 362 -19.20 -27.71 -28.59
N ARG A 363 -20.06 -28.68 -28.25
CA ARG A 363 -20.46 -28.99 -26.86
C ARG A 363 -19.28 -29.53 -26.06
N LEU A 364 -18.48 -30.45 -26.63
CA LEU A 364 -17.26 -30.96 -26.02
C LEU A 364 -16.17 -29.88 -25.88
N ALA A 365 -16.06 -28.99 -26.87
CA ALA A 365 -15.15 -27.84 -26.83
C ALA A 365 -15.64 -26.75 -25.85
N ALA A 366 -16.95 -26.55 -25.72
CA ALA A 366 -17.58 -25.65 -24.75
C ALA A 366 -17.40 -26.18 -23.33
N GLU A 367 -17.47 -27.49 -23.12
CA GLU A 367 -17.20 -28.13 -21.84
C GLU A 367 -15.73 -27.98 -21.42
N LYS A 368 -14.78 -28.07 -22.37
CA LYS A 368 -13.38 -27.71 -22.14
C LYS A 368 -13.16 -26.20 -21.93
N LYS A 369 -14.00 -25.33 -22.50
CA LYS A 369 -14.00 -23.86 -22.30
C LYS A 369 -14.73 -23.38 -21.04
N LYS A 370 -15.55 -24.22 -20.38
CA LYS A 370 -16.29 -23.87 -19.15
C LYS A 370 -15.37 -23.54 -17.96
N LYS A 371 -14.13 -24.03 -17.94
CA LYS A 371 -13.10 -23.59 -16.99
C LYS A 371 -12.33 -22.42 -17.60
N LYS A 372 -12.84 -21.20 -17.42
CA LYS A 372 -12.11 -19.97 -17.79
C LYS A 372 -10.71 -20.03 -17.15
N PRO A 373 -9.62 -19.77 -17.89
CA PRO A 373 -8.29 -19.77 -17.30
C PRO A 373 -8.25 -18.74 -16.17
N ILE A 374 -8.04 -19.19 -14.93
CA ILE A 374 -7.82 -18.29 -13.80
C ILE A 374 -6.56 -17.48 -14.12
N ARG A 375 -6.69 -16.16 -14.23
CA ARG A 375 -5.54 -15.28 -14.45
C ARG A 375 -4.83 -15.08 -13.12
N TYR A 376 -3.61 -15.60 -13.02
CA TYR A 376 -2.75 -15.40 -11.88
C TYR A 376 -1.90 -14.12 -12.06
N PRO A 377 -1.57 -13.40 -10.97
CA PRO A 377 -1.95 -13.68 -9.58
C PRO A 377 -3.43 -13.33 -9.28
N THR A 378 -4.08 -14.09 -8.41
CA THR A 378 -5.45 -13.83 -7.90
C THR A 378 -5.46 -13.78 -6.37
N GLU A 379 -6.61 -13.50 -5.77
CA GLU A 379 -6.77 -13.49 -4.32
C GLU A 379 -6.32 -14.82 -3.71
N ASP A 380 -5.46 -14.76 -2.69
CA ASP A 380 -4.67 -15.90 -2.20
C ASP A 380 -5.55 -17.05 -1.69
N LEU A 381 -6.69 -16.73 -1.06
CA LEU A 381 -7.65 -17.73 -0.60
C LEU A 381 -8.40 -18.41 -1.77
N ASP A 382 -8.47 -17.81 -2.96
CA ASP A 382 -9.09 -18.47 -4.13
C ASP A 382 -8.16 -19.52 -4.75
N VAL A 383 -6.88 -19.53 -4.34
CA VAL A 383 -5.89 -20.48 -4.86
C VAL A 383 -5.90 -21.72 -3.97
N ARG A 384 -6.34 -22.86 -4.51
CA ARG A 384 -6.20 -24.18 -3.87
C ARG A 384 -5.10 -25.00 -4.54
N ILE A 385 -4.36 -25.75 -3.74
CA ILE A 385 -3.29 -26.63 -4.21
C ILE A 385 -3.93 -27.85 -4.88
N THR A 386 -3.67 -28.04 -6.17
CA THR A 386 -4.16 -29.18 -6.94
C THR A 386 -3.30 -30.44 -6.72
N ASP A 387 -3.85 -31.63 -6.97
CA ASP A 387 -3.09 -32.89 -6.81
C ASP A 387 -1.84 -32.97 -7.69
N LYS A 388 -1.84 -32.29 -8.84
CA LYS A 388 -0.66 -32.17 -9.70
C LYS A 388 0.44 -31.34 -9.04
N GLU A 389 0.08 -30.28 -8.33
CA GLU A 389 1.02 -29.42 -7.60
C GLU A 389 1.53 -30.10 -6.33
N LYS A 390 0.67 -30.86 -5.64
CA LYS A 390 1.11 -31.75 -4.54
C LYS A 390 2.17 -32.74 -5.03
N LYS A 391 1.95 -33.37 -6.18
CA LYS A 391 2.92 -34.27 -6.83
C LYS A 391 4.18 -33.55 -7.33
N ALA A 392 4.08 -32.26 -7.67
CA ALA A 392 5.21 -31.43 -8.06
C ALA A 392 6.02 -30.89 -6.85
N GLY A 393 5.68 -31.32 -5.63
CA GLY A 393 6.43 -30.99 -4.41
C GLY A 393 5.94 -29.72 -3.69
N MET A 394 4.77 -29.18 -4.04
CA MET A 394 4.23 -28.02 -3.32
C MET A 394 3.77 -28.43 -1.91
N LYS A 395 4.34 -27.79 -0.88
CA LYS A 395 4.04 -28.09 0.52
C LYS A 395 2.61 -27.66 0.84
N VAL A 396 1.83 -28.59 1.40
CA VAL A 396 0.44 -28.32 1.84
C VAL A 396 0.43 -27.67 3.22
N LYS A 397 1.27 -28.19 4.13
CA LYS A 397 1.43 -27.64 5.48
C LYS A 397 2.56 -26.63 5.54
N ARG A 398 2.31 -25.52 6.22
CA ARG A 398 3.33 -24.54 6.59
C ARG A 398 4.26 -25.16 7.63
N PRO A 399 5.58 -24.88 7.61
CA PRO A 399 6.45 -25.20 8.74
C PRO A 399 5.89 -24.57 10.02
N VAL A 400 6.02 -25.26 11.15
CA VAL A 400 5.49 -24.78 12.44
C VAL A 400 6.47 -23.75 13.01
N PRO A 401 6.10 -22.46 13.14
CA PRO A 401 6.97 -21.47 13.74
C PRO A 401 7.07 -21.71 15.25
N SER A 402 8.25 -21.52 15.84
CA SER A 402 8.46 -21.76 17.26
C SER A 402 7.97 -20.58 18.10
N LYS A 403 7.10 -20.85 19.08
CA LYS A 403 6.72 -19.89 20.13
C LYS A 403 7.70 -19.90 21.29
N LEU A 404 8.29 -21.06 21.58
CA LEU A 404 9.22 -21.26 22.70
C LEU A 404 10.60 -20.65 22.44
N ALA A 405 10.99 -20.50 21.17
CA ALA A 405 12.25 -19.84 20.80
C ALA A 405 12.17 -18.30 20.91
N LEU A 406 11.02 -17.73 21.25
CA LEU A 406 10.90 -16.30 21.52
C LEU A 406 11.54 -15.94 22.87
N PRO A 407 12.33 -14.86 22.94
CA PRO A 407 12.78 -14.29 24.21
C PRO A 407 11.59 -13.97 25.11
N PHE A 408 11.64 -14.38 26.38
CA PHE A 408 10.58 -14.08 27.37
C PHE A 408 9.17 -14.50 26.92
N ALA A 409 9.07 -15.72 26.36
CA ALA A 409 7.83 -16.30 25.83
C ALA A 409 6.74 -16.54 26.89
N GLU A 410 6.99 -16.31 28.18
CA GLU A 410 5.96 -16.50 29.23
C GLU A 410 4.77 -15.55 29.07
N SER A 411 5.01 -14.35 28.50
CA SER A 411 3.98 -13.35 28.25
C SER A 411 4.21 -12.67 26.90
N GLN A 412 3.18 -12.71 26.04
CA GLN A 412 3.22 -12.05 24.74
C GLN A 412 3.52 -10.55 24.87
N ALA A 413 2.93 -9.87 25.86
CA ALA A 413 3.17 -8.45 26.09
C ALA A 413 4.63 -8.17 26.47
N THR A 414 5.25 -9.06 27.25
CA THR A 414 6.67 -8.93 27.63
C THR A 414 7.59 -9.09 26.42
N PHE A 415 7.35 -10.10 25.57
CA PHE A 415 8.10 -10.25 24.32
C PHE A 415 7.92 -9.06 23.38
N GLU A 416 6.68 -8.55 23.23
CA GLU A 416 6.40 -7.38 22.40
C GLU A 416 7.16 -6.14 22.88
N SER A 417 7.10 -5.84 24.18
CA SER A 417 7.87 -4.75 24.78
C SER A 417 9.37 -4.96 24.61
N PHE A 418 9.88 -6.19 24.76
CA PHE A 418 11.29 -6.52 24.54
C PHE A 418 11.71 -6.25 23.09
N LEU A 419 10.95 -6.75 22.13
CA LEU A 419 11.23 -6.60 20.70
C LEU A 419 11.20 -5.13 20.28
N MET A 420 10.21 -4.37 20.75
CA MET A 420 10.09 -2.94 20.44
C MET A 420 11.23 -2.13 21.08
N THR A 421 11.59 -2.43 22.32
CA THR A 421 12.72 -1.79 23.03
C THR A 421 14.03 -2.07 22.31
N TRP A 422 14.33 -3.33 22.01
CA TRP A 422 15.53 -3.71 21.27
C TRP A 422 15.59 -3.01 19.91
N ASN A 423 14.49 -3.06 19.15
CA ASN A 423 14.41 -2.44 17.84
C ASN A 423 14.61 -0.92 17.93
N PHE A 424 14.03 -0.25 18.93
CA PHE A 424 14.23 1.18 19.16
C PHE A 424 15.71 1.51 19.41
N LEU A 425 16.38 0.77 20.29
CA LEU A 425 17.79 1.00 20.64
C LEU A 425 18.72 0.79 19.43
N VAL A 426 18.46 -0.22 18.62
CA VAL A 426 19.25 -0.50 17.41
C VAL A 426 18.97 0.53 16.31
N VAL A 427 17.70 0.88 16.10
CA VAL A 427 17.30 1.84 15.07
C VAL A 427 17.83 3.24 15.38
N TYR A 428 17.69 3.69 16.62
CA TYR A 428 18.12 5.02 17.06
C TYR A 428 19.49 5.01 17.75
N GLY A 429 20.29 3.95 17.59
CA GLY A 429 21.61 3.86 18.19
C GLY A 429 22.57 4.98 17.75
N HIS A 430 22.35 5.61 16.59
CA HIS A 430 23.16 6.75 16.18
C HIS A 430 22.85 8.03 16.98
N PRO A 431 21.61 8.56 17.01
CA PRO A 431 21.27 9.71 17.85
C PRO A 431 21.38 9.43 19.36
N LEU A 432 21.33 8.15 19.76
CA LEU A 432 21.55 7.73 21.15
C LEU A 432 23.04 7.45 21.46
N HIS A 433 23.95 7.48 20.50
CA HIS A 433 25.36 7.13 20.75
C HIS A 433 25.56 5.71 21.35
N ILE A 434 24.70 4.77 20.98
CA ILE A 434 24.79 3.35 21.34
C ILE A 434 25.35 2.57 20.14
N SER A 435 26.35 1.74 20.41
CA SER A 435 26.90 0.83 19.41
C SER A 435 25.91 -0.30 19.10
N ASN A 436 25.98 -0.84 17.89
CA ASN A 436 25.06 -1.92 17.50
C ASN A 436 25.20 -3.11 18.46
N LEU A 437 24.05 -3.71 18.79
CA LEU A 437 23.93 -4.85 19.67
C LEU A 437 22.93 -5.84 19.07
N THR A 438 23.23 -7.13 19.17
CA THR A 438 22.35 -8.20 18.69
C THR A 438 21.20 -8.42 19.67
N MET A 439 20.12 -9.03 19.18
CA MET A 439 18.99 -9.37 20.04
C MET A 439 19.38 -10.38 21.12
N ASP A 440 20.26 -11.32 20.81
CA ASP A 440 20.74 -12.32 21.76
C ASP A 440 21.58 -11.65 22.86
N GLU A 441 22.49 -10.73 22.54
CA GLU A 441 23.25 -9.96 23.55
C GLU A 441 22.31 -9.16 24.48
N PHE A 442 21.27 -8.55 23.92
CA PHE A 442 20.29 -7.82 24.70
C PHE A 442 19.46 -8.73 25.61
N GLU A 443 19.04 -9.90 25.11
CA GLU A 443 18.33 -10.89 25.92
C GLU A 443 19.16 -11.33 27.12
N HIS A 444 20.44 -11.67 26.91
CA HIS A 444 21.33 -12.08 27.99
C HIS A 444 21.61 -10.94 28.97
N ALA A 445 21.78 -9.70 28.48
CA ALA A 445 21.93 -8.52 29.33
C ALA A 445 20.71 -8.32 30.25
N ILE A 446 19.48 -8.50 29.75
CA ILE A 446 18.26 -8.40 30.56
C ILE A 446 18.17 -9.53 31.60
N ARG A 447 18.62 -10.75 31.24
CA ARG A 447 18.67 -11.92 32.14
C ARG A 447 19.78 -11.83 33.19
N HIS A 448 20.76 -10.94 33.01
CA HIS A 448 21.86 -10.76 33.95
C HIS A 448 21.35 -10.39 35.35
N SER A 449 21.64 -11.24 36.33
CA SER A 449 21.08 -11.18 37.68
C SER A 449 22.12 -11.14 38.79
N VAL A 450 23.39 -10.89 38.46
CA VAL A 450 24.50 -10.80 39.43
C VAL A 450 24.88 -9.33 39.60
N ALA A 451 25.38 -8.96 40.77
CA ALA A 451 25.87 -7.59 41.02
C ALA A 451 27.25 -7.37 40.39
N GLU A 452 28.14 -8.36 40.50
CA GLU A 452 29.52 -8.31 40.03
C GLU A 452 29.87 -9.57 39.21
N PRO A 453 30.44 -9.44 37.99
CA PRO A 453 30.77 -8.19 37.29
C PRO A 453 29.53 -7.45 36.76
N GLN A 454 29.56 -6.11 36.74
CA GLN A 454 28.46 -5.29 36.24
C GLN A 454 28.20 -5.46 34.74
N CYS A 455 26.93 -5.40 34.34
CA CYS A 455 26.53 -5.48 32.93
C CYS A 455 26.69 -4.14 32.21
N SER A 456 27.76 -4.00 31.43
CA SER A 456 28.10 -2.80 30.66
C SER A 456 27.00 -2.36 29.68
N ILE A 457 26.33 -3.32 29.03
CA ILE A 457 25.22 -3.04 28.10
C ILE A 457 24.09 -2.30 28.80
N LEU A 458 23.64 -2.79 29.97
CA LEU A 458 22.55 -2.17 30.72
C LEU A 458 22.95 -0.79 31.23
N ALA A 459 24.17 -0.64 31.75
CA ALA A 459 24.68 0.63 32.22
C ALA A 459 24.70 1.69 31.10
N GLU A 460 25.19 1.32 29.91
CA GLU A 460 25.26 2.21 28.74
C GLU A 460 23.88 2.57 28.17
N ILE A 461 22.96 1.60 28.07
CA ILE A 461 21.59 1.84 27.58
C ILE A 461 20.86 2.80 28.51
N HIS A 462 20.83 2.53 29.82
CA HIS A 462 20.10 3.38 30.76
C HIS A 462 20.73 4.77 30.86
N SER A 463 22.06 4.86 30.94
CA SER A 463 22.74 6.15 31.03
C SER A 463 22.42 7.04 29.84
N THR A 464 22.48 6.49 28.64
CA THR A 464 22.14 7.20 27.41
C THR A 464 20.68 7.64 27.37
N LEU A 465 19.75 6.76 27.72
CA LEU A 465 18.33 7.11 27.78
C LEU A 465 18.08 8.20 28.80
N VAL A 466 18.66 8.10 29.99
CA VAL A 466 18.62 9.14 31.02
C VAL A 466 19.13 10.48 30.47
N TYR A 467 20.29 10.52 29.79
CA TYR A 467 20.79 11.75 29.17
C TYR A 467 19.83 12.32 28.11
N ASN A 468 19.23 11.47 27.29
CA ASN A 468 18.26 11.89 26.30
C ASN A 468 17.00 12.48 26.96
N LEU A 469 16.49 11.85 28.01
CA LEU A 469 15.29 12.26 28.73
C LEU A 469 15.48 13.57 29.50
N ARG A 470 16.71 13.98 29.86
CA ARG A 470 16.96 15.33 30.42
C ARG A 470 16.48 16.47 29.53
N THR A 471 16.36 16.20 28.22
CA THR A 471 15.90 17.20 27.24
C THR A 471 14.39 17.18 27.03
N VAL A 472 13.69 16.18 27.56
CA VAL A 472 12.23 16.02 27.46
C VAL A 472 11.57 16.77 28.62
N PRO A 473 10.51 17.56 28.40
CA PRO A 473 9.80 18.23 29.47
C PRO A 473 9.23 17.24 30.50
N PHE A 474 9.32 17.57 31.79
CA PHE A 474 8.77 16.77 32.88
C PHE A 474 8.26 17.64 34.03
N ASN A 475 7.42 17.04 34.86
CA ASN A 475 6.99 17.62 36.13
C ASN A 475 7.70 16.90 37.27
N ARG A 476 8.29 17.64 38.21
CA ARG A 476 8.97 17.03 39.35
C ARG A 476 7.99 16.20 40.19
N HIS A 477 8.42 15.01 40.59
CA HIS A 477 7.66 14.11 41.46
C HIS A 477 6.31 13.62 40.88
N SER A 478 6.19 13.51 39.55
CA SER A 478 4.99 12.98 38.90
C SER A 478 4.56 11.62 39.43
N ALA A 479 5.52 10.71 39.65
CA ALA A 479 5.24 9.36 40.15
C ALA A 479 4.65 9.41 41.56
N LEU A 480 5.24 10.24 42.44
CA LEU A 480 4.80 10.42 43.82
C LEU A 480 3.35 10.94 43.87
N LEU A 481 3.08 12.02 43.13
CA LEU A 481 1.76 12.64 43.08
C LEU A 481 0.70 11.72 42.46
N SER A 482 1.10 10.86 41.52
CA SER A 482 0.23 9.86 40.91
C SER A 482 -0.13 8.74 41.88
N LEU A 483 0.87 8.19 42.58
CA LEU A 483 0.69 7.11 43.57
C LEU A 483 -0.16 7.56 44.77
N MET A 484 0.03 8.80 45.24
CA MET A 484 -0.78 9.36 46.32
C MET A 484 -2.26 9.52 45.92
N ARG A 485 -2.52 9.98 44.69
CA ARG A 485 -3.89 10.09 44.14
C ARG A 485 -4.57 8.72 44.02
N GLU A 486 -3.84 7.72 43.54
CA GLU A 486 -4.36 6.35 43.44
C GLU A 486 -4.68 5.77 44.83
N ARG A 487 -3.78 5.94 45.81
CA ARG A 487 -4.03 5.57 47.20
C ARG A 487 -5.29 6.24 47.75
N ASP A 488 -5.44 7.55 47.55
CA ASP A 488 -6.61 8.28 48.05
C ASP A 488 -7.92 7.75 47.44
N ALA A 489 -7.90 7.43 46.15
CA ALA A 489 -9.03 6.79 45.48
C ALA A 489 -9.32 5.38 46.01
N GLN A 490 -8.28 4.57 46.26
CA GLN A 490 -8.42 3.24 46.84
C GLN A 490 -9.01 3.29 48.25
N CYS A 491 -8.50 4.18 49.11
CA CYS A 491 -9.02 4.38 50.47
C CYS A 491 -10.48 4.84 50.45
N GLN A 492 -10.88 5.68 49.49
CA GLN A 492 -12.28 6.08 49.33
C GLN A 492 -13.19 4.93 48.90
N GLN A 493 -12.70 3.98 48.10
CA GLN A 493 -13.48 2.84 47.61
C GLN A 493 -13.53 1.66 48.59
N HIS A 494 -12.39 1.29 49.18
CA HIS A 494 -12.21 0.03 49.94
C HIS A 494 -12.03 0.27 51.45
N GLY A 495 -11.91 1.53 51.90
CA GLY A 495 -11.75 1.89 53.32
C GLY A 495 -10.37 1.60 53.92
N HIS A 496 -9.46 0.99 53.15
CA HIS A 496 -8.09 0.71 53.54
C HIS A 496 -7.15 0.81 52.33
N GLU A 497 -5.87 1.01 52.60
CA GLU A 497 -4.82 1.05 51.58
C GLU A 497 -4.39 -0.37 51.21
N GLU A 498 -4.35 -0.68 49.92
CA GLU A 498 -3.82 -1.96 49.43
C GLU A 498 -2.29 -1.95 49.48
N THR A 499 -1.69 -2.96 50.11
CA THR A 499 -0.23 -3.10 50.16
C THR A 499 0.27 -3.97 49.02
N VAL A 500 1.36 -3.55 48.37
CA VAL A 500 2.03 -4.31 47.31
C VAL A 500 3.34 -4.87 47.88
N PHE A 501 3.51 -6.21 47.84
CA PHE A 501 4.63 -6.92 48.51
C PHE A 501 4.79 -6.59 50.00
N ASN A 502 3.68 -6.35 50.72
CA ASN A 502 3.62 -5.91 52.12
C ASN A 502 4.21 -4.51 52.39
N VAL A 503 4.35 -3.68 51.37
CA VAL A 503 4.77 -2.28 51.51
C VAL A 503 3.57 -1.37 51.29
N ALA A 504 3.26 -0.48 52.23
CA ALA A 504 2.27 0.58 52.04
C ALA A 504 2.80 1.69 51.13
N THR A 505 1.92 2.40 50.42
CA THR A 505 2.32 3.47 49.48
C THR A 505 2.98 4.59 50.25
N THR A 506 2.50 4.91 51.45
CA THR A 506 3.16 5.85 52.37
C THR A 506 4.63 5.47 52.61
N THR A 507 4.92 4.22 52.96
CA THR A 507 6.29 3.71 53.16
C THR A 507 7.12 3.79 51.88
N LEU A 508 6.57 3.42 50.72
CA LEU A 508 7.26 3.57 49.44
C LEU A 508 7.57 5.03 49.12
N THR A 509 6.61 5.94 49.34
CA THR A 509 6.79 7.36 49.07
C THR A 509 7.87 8.00 49.95
N SER A 510 8.00 7.54 51.20
CA SER A 510 9.10 7.95 52.08
C SER A 510 10.45 7.45 51.55
N ALA A 511 10.57 6.19 51.15
CA ALA A 511 11.80 5.65 50.57
C ALA A 511 12.19 6.36 49.25
N LEU A 512 11.21 6.69 48.40
CA LEU A 512 11.44 7.46 47.16
C LEU A 512 11.96 8.87 47.39
N ALA A 513 11.81 9.44 48.60
CA ALA A 513 12.32 10.77 48.90
C ALA A 513 13.86 10.77 49.05
N GLU A 514 14.45 9.66 49.47
CA GLU A 514 15.89 9.55 49.77
C GLU A 514 16.76 9.47 48.51
N PHE A 515 16.24 8.84 47.44
CA PHE A 515 16.99 8.51 46.23
C PHE A 515 16.50 9.25 44.97
N GLY A 516 17.34 9.27 43.92
CA GLY A 516 17.02 9.83 42.60
C GLY A 516 16.85 11.35 42.57
N ASN A 517 17.48 12.08 43.51
CA ASN A 517 17.37 13.53 43.61
C ASN A 517 18.41 14.22 42.70
N ASN A 518 18.00 15.27 41.98
CA ASN A 518 18.86 16.02 41.03
C ASN A 518 19.53 15.16 39.94
N TRP A 519 18.88 14.07 39.52
CA TRP A 519 19.37 13.13 38.52
C TRP A 519 19.77 13.81 37.19
N GLU A 520 19.17 14.95 36.86
CA GLU A 520 19.45 15.73 35.66
C GLU A 520 20.87 16.34 35.66
N ARG A 521 21.50 16.46 36.84
CA ARG A 521 22.84 17.04 37.02
C ARG A 521 23.93 16.00 37.23
N VAL A 522 23.57 14.75 37.55
CA VAL A 522 24.53 13.69 37.84
C VAL A 522 25.34 13.34 36.58
N PRO A 523 26.68 13.45 36.60
CA PRO A 523 27.50 13.06 35.46
C PRO A 523 27.72 11.54 35.45
N LEU A 524 27.14 10.85 34.47
CA LEU A 524 27.36 9.41 34.23
C LEU A 524 28.50 9.25 33.22
N ARG A 525 29.76 9.28 33.69
CA ARG A 525 30.95 9.25 32.82
C ARG A 525 31.25 7.82 32.35
N HIS A 526 31.63 7.66 31.09
CA HIS A 526 32.03 6.37 30.55
C HIS A 526 33.34 5.84 31.19
N THR A 527 34.25 6.73 31.59
CA THR A 527 35.52 6.38 32.28
C THR A 527 35.33 5.82 33.68
N GLU A 528 34.17 6.05 34.28
CA GLU A 528 33.78 5.59 35.62
C GLU A 528 32.72 4.48 35.52
N GLU A 529 32.69 3.76 34.38
CA GLU A 529 31.73 2.65 34.13
C GLU A 529 30.25 3.05 34.31
N ARG A 530 29.95 4.35 34.12
CA ARG A 530 28.62 4.93 34.35
C ARG A 530 28.11 4.79 35.79
N ASP A 531 29.01 4.82 36.78
CA ASP A 531 28.65 4.71 38.19
C ASP A 531 27.47 5.65 38.57
N GLY A 532 26.57 5.13 39.42
CA GLY A 532 25.36 5.85 39.86
C GLY A 532 24.20 5.91 38.86
N TRP A 533 24.26 5.23 37.72
CA TRP A 533 23.17 5.25 36.72
C TRP A 533 21.84 4.71 37.26
N GLN A 534 21.86 3.78 38.23
CA GLN A 534 20.66 3.20 38.85
C GLN A 534 19.88 4.25 39.66
N ASP A 535 20.59 5.12 40.38
CA ASP A 535 19.96 6.23 41.11
C ASP A 535 19.41 7.28 40.15
N ALA A 536 20.17 7.62 39.10
CA ALA A 536 19.70 8.54 38.06
C ALA A 536 18.48 8.00 37.31
N LEU A 537 18.42 6.69 37.06
CA LEU A 537 17.25 6.01 36.51
C LEU A 537 16.03 6.16 37.42
N LEU A 538 16.19 5.94 38.73
CA LEU A 538 15.09 6.12 39.69
C LEU A 538 14.58 7.57 39.66
N GLY A 539 15.47 8.56 39.64
CA GLY A 539 15.09 9.97 39.51
C GLY A 539 14.31 10.25 38.22
N CYS A 540 14.74 9.66 37.10
CA CYS A 540 14.04 9.76 35.83
C CYS A 540 12.62 9.17 35.91
N LEU A 541 12.45 7.98 36.49
CA LEU A 541 11.13 7.37 36.73
C LEU A 541 10.26 8.25 37.64
N LYS A 542 10.85 8.82 38.70
CA LYS A 542 10.17 9.69 39.68
C LYS A 542 9.54 10.93 39.04
N ASP A 543 10.18 11.49 38.02
CA ASP A 543 9.74 12.72 37.36
C ASP A 543 8.88 12.49 36.09
N HIS A 544 9.09 11.40 35.37
CA HIS A 544 8.37 11.13 34.11
C HIS A 544 7.20 10.14 34.24
N ALA A 545 7.24 9.21 35.20
CA ALA A 545 6.25 8.14 35.28
C ALA A 545 5.00 8.56 36.06
N THR A 546 3.87 8.00 35.65
CA THR A 546 2.58 8.03 36.33
C THR A 546 1.95 6.64 36.26
N VAL A 547 0.95 6.36 37.09
CA VAL A 547 0.26 5.07 37.08
C VAL A 547 -0.52 4.83 35.78
N GLU A 548 -0.84 5.91 35.05
CA GLU A 548 -1.51 5.86 33.74
C GLU A 548 -0.54 5.47 32.62
N ASN A 549 0.64 6.08 32.56
CA ASN A 549 1.60 5.86 31.49
C ASN A 549 2.59 4.70 31.77
N PHE A 550 2.70 4.28 33.03
CA PHE A 550 3.47 3.14 33.48
C PHE A 550 2.65 2.33 34.51
N PRO A 551 1.73 1.46 34.08
CA PRO A 551 0.81 0.74 34.98
C PRO A 551 1.50 -0.09 36.08
N ARG A 552 2.72 -0.58 35.81
CA ARG A 552 3.51 -1.38 36.76
C ARG A 552 4.40 -0.54 37.69
N LEU A 553 4.22 0.78 37.70
CA LEU A 553 5.03 1.74 38.45
C LEU A 553 5.16 1.35 39.92
N ARG A 554 4.04 1.04 40.58
CA ARG A 554 4.03 0.71 42.01
C ARG A 554 4.86 -0.54 42.31
N GLU A 555 4.65 -1.62 41.57
CA GLU A 555 5.35 -2.89 41.77
C GLU A 555 6.85 -2.76 41.52
N VAL A 556 7.21 -2.08 40.43
CA VAL A 556 8.60 -1.88 40.02
C VAL A 556 9.35 -1.04 41.03
N LEU A 557 8.80 0.11 41.45
CA LEU A 557 9.46 0.96 42.46
C LEU A 557 9.61 0.25 43.81
N THR A 558 8.64 -0.59 44.18
CA THR A 558 8.73 -1.40 45.42
C THR A 558 9.89 -2.40 45.32
N ARG A 559 10.02 -3.14 44.22
CA ARG A 559 11.15 -4.06 44.03
C ARG A 559 12.50 -3.36 43.91
N PHE A 560 12.49 -2.12 43.42
CA PHE A 560 13.68 -1.34 43.19
C PHE A 560 14.22 -0.67 44.48
N LEU A 561 13.39 -0.50 45.50
CA LEU A 561 13.74 0.16 46.77
C LEU A 561 13.66 -0.74 48.00
N PHE A 562 13.14 -1.97 47.87
CA PHE A 562 13.01 -2.90 48.98
C PHE A 562 13.57 -4.29 48.65
N ALA A 563 14.26 -4.88 49.63
CA ALA A 563 14.76 -6.25 49.64
C ALA A 563 13.88 -7.17 50.49
N PRO A 564 13.90 -8.49 50.20
CA PRO A 564 13.29 -9.48 51.07
C PRO A 564 14.05 -9.59 52.39
N ASP A 565 13.35 -9.97 53.47
CA ASP A 565 13.97 -10.21 54.77
C ASP A 565 15.00 -11.36 54.67
N SER A 566 16.24 -11.10 55.08
CA SER A 566 17.35 -12.06 55.01
C SER A 566 17.34 -13.12 56.13
N SER A 567 16.28 -13.22 56.93
CA SER A 567 16.19 -14.08 58.13
C SER A 567 15.62 -15.48 57.90
N GLY A 568 15.87 -16.07 56.73
CA GLY A 568 15.46 -17.44 56.40
C GLY A 568 16.63 -18.28 55.87
N GLU A 569 17.59 -18.63 56.72
CA GLU A 569 18.37 -19.84 56.45
C GLU A 569 17.38 -21.01 56.31
N PRO A 570 17.49 -21.86 55.25
CA PRO A 570 16.71 -23.08 55.19
C PRO A 570 17.23 -24.01 56.27
N SER A 571 16.64 -23.91 57.46
CA SER A 571 16.86 -24.87 58.54
C SER A 571 16.43 -26.23 58.02
N ALA A 572 17.42 -27.06 57.70
CA ALA A 572 17.23 -28.47 57.41
C ALA A 572 16.66 -29.15 58.66
N SER A 573 15.34 -29.21 58.80
CA SER A 573 14.70 -30.22 59.65
C SER A 573 13.23 -30.44 59.29
N SER A 574 12.91 -31.73 59.19
CA SER A 574 11.57 -32.35 59.17
C SER A 574 10.67 -32.10 57.96
N ALA A 575 10.80 -33.03 57.01
CA ALA A 575 9.69 -33.43 56.16
C ALA A 575 8.45 -33.73 57.01
N SER A 576 7.37 -32.98 56.80
CA SER A 576 6.03 -33.46 57.04
C SER A 576 5.05 -32.72 56.12
N SER A 577 4.38 -33.52 55.32
CA SER A 577 3.34 -33.18 54.36
C SER A 577 2.29 -32.20 54.89
N ARG A 578 2.32 -30.95 54.41
CA ARG A 578 1.15 -30.12 54.11
C ARG A 578 1.47 -29.27 52.89
N VAL A 579 0.55 -29.24 51.94
CA VAL A 579 0.57 -28.34 50.78
C VAL A 579 0.46 -26.92 51.33
N SER A 580 1.59 -26.25 51.46
CA SER A 580 1.64 -24.83 51.81
C SER A 580 1.27 -24.02 50.58
N SER A 581 0.20 -23.24 50.71
CA SER A 581 -0.18 -22.15 49.81
C SER A 581 1.04 -21.29 49.46
N PRO A 582 1.15 -20.75 48.23
CA PRO A 582 2.32 -19.98 47.82
C PRO A 582 2.46 -18.75 48.72
N THR A 583 3.48 -18.73 49.57
CA THR A 583 3.81 -17.57 50.39
C THR A 583 4.25 -16.46 49.43
N GLY A 584 3.47 -15.38 49.32
CA GLY A 584 3.82 -14.25 48.47
C GLY A 584 5.17 -13.63 48.87
N LEU A 585 5.95 -13.18 47.90
CA LEU A 585 7.21 -12.47 48.13
C LEU A 585 6.95 -11.20 48.96
N SER A 586 7.54 -11.11 50.16
CA SER A 586 7.50 -9.92 51.03
C SER A 586 8.79 -9.11 50.85
N LEU A 587 8.67 -7.80 50.64
CA LEU A 587 9.83 -6.91 50.40
C LEU A 587 9.81 -5.76 51.41
N THR A 588 10.30 -6.02 52.62
CA THR A 588 10.10 -5.16 53.79
C THR A 588 11.32 -4.35 54.20
N VAL A 589 12.51 -4.69 53.69
CA VAL A 589 13.77 -4.02 54.05
C VAL A 589 14.11 -2.93 53.03
N PRO A 590 14.18 -1.64 53.39
CA PRO A 590 14.66 -0.59 52.49
C PRO A 590 16.08 -0.90 51.98
N SER A 591 16.35 -0.65 50.69
CA SER A 591 17.63 -0.97 50.05
C SER A 591 17.94 0.01 48.92
N THR A 592 19.21 0.05 48.50
CA THR A 592 19.64 1.02 47.48
C THR A 592 19.30 0.55 46.05
N PRO A 593 19.06 1.47 45.09
CA PRO A 593 18.81 1.10 43.70
C PRO A 593 19.90 0.23 43.06
N ALA A 594 21.17 0.46 43.40
CA ALA A 594 22.31 -0.31 42.90
C ALA A 594 22.27 -1.79 43.32
N GLU A 595 21.90 -2.06 44.57
CA GLU A 595 21.75 -3.41 45.12
C GLU A 595 20.49 -4.14 44.60
N ARG A 596 19.50 -3.39 44.10
CA ARG A 596 18.21 -3.97 43.70
C ARG A 596 18.04 -4.18 42.21
N TYR A 597 18.62 -3.34 41.34
CA TYR A 597 18.38 -3.41 39.89
C TYR A 597 18.62 -4.81 39.30
N HIS A 598 19.77 -5.42 39.61
CA HIS A 598 20.14 -6.73 39.06
C HIS A 598 19.18 -7.84 39.49
N THR A 599 18.58 -7.73 40.68
CA THR A 599 17.58 -8.67 41.22
C THR A 599 16.19 -8.50 40.61
N LEU A 600 15.94 -7.44 39.84
CA LEU A 600 14.64 -7.23 39.21
C LEU A 600 14.33 -8.36 38.21
N PRO A 601 13.07 -8.85 38.16
CA PRO A 601 12.64 -9.77 37.12
C PRO A 601 12.87 -9.18 35.72
N PRO A 602 13.21 -10.01 34.70
CA PRO A 602 13.36 -9.56 33.32
C PRO A 602 12.19 -8.71 32.80
N ALA A 603 10.95 -9.11 33.14
CA ALA A 603 9.74 -8.38 32.76
C ALA A 603 9.71 -6.95 33.29
N ASP A 604 10.27 -6.69 34.47
CA ASP A 604 10.31 -5.36 35.09
C ASP A 604 11.39 -4.50 34.43
N LYS A 605 12.57 -5.08 34.15
CA LYS A 605 13.64 -4.41 33.38
C LYS A 605 13.16 -4.01 31.98
N ILE A 606 12.45 -4.91 31.30
CA ILE A 606 11.84 -4.64 29.99
C ILE A 606 10.78 -3.54 30.08
N ALA A 607 9.92 -3.56 31.12
CA ALA A 607 8.89 -2.54 31.29
C ALA A 607 9.49 -1.15 31.53
N ILE A 608 10.54 -1.05 32.36
CA ILE A 608 11.32 0.18 32.57
C ILE A 608 11.88 0.68 31.23
N LEU A 609 12.62 -0.16 30.51
CA LEU A 609 13.24 0.24 29.25
C LEU A 609 12.22 0.63 28.18
N SER A 610 11.13 -0.14 28.05
CA SER A 610 10.04 0.17 27.13
C SER A 610 9.42 1.53 27.44
N PHE A 611 9.22 1.85 28.72
CA PHE A 611 8.72 3.15 29.15
C PHE A 611 9.70 4.28 28.79
N LEU A 612 10.99 4.12 29.10
CA LEU A 612 12.01 5.12 28.75
C LEU A 612 12.11 5.35 27.25
N CYS A 613 12.08 4.27 26.44
CA CYS A 613 12.09 4.36 24.98
C CYS A 613 10.86 5.13 24.45
N ASN A 614 9.66 4.85 24.97
CA ASN A 614 8.44 5.56 24.57
C ASN A 614 8.53 7.07 24.81
N ILE A 615 9.15 7.49 25.91
CA ILE A 615 9.38 8.92 26.20
C ILE A 615 10.49 9.48 25.31
N ALA A 616 11.59 8.72 25.12
CA ALA A 616 12.74 9.14 24.33
C ALA A 616 12.37 9.48 22.87
N VAL A 617 11.35 8.84 22.29
CA VAL A 617 10.82 9.17 20.96
C VAL A 617 10.51 10.67 20.83
N SER A 618 10.01 11.30 21.89
CA SER A 618 9.66 12.73 21.92
C SER A 618 10.86 13.68 22.03
N SER A 619 12.08 13.15 22.14
CA SER A 619 13.29 13.96 22.30
C SER A 619 13.68 14.68 21.02
N LYS A 620 14.31 15.86 21.18
CA LYS A 620 14.80 16.66 20.05
C LYS A 620 15.83 15.90 19.19
N ALA A 621 16.65 15.07 19.82
CA ALA A 621 17.68 14.29 19.13
C ALA A 621 17.06 13.25 18.18
N ILE A 622 16.03 12.53 18.62
CA ILE A 622 15.36 11.52 17.80
C ILE A 622 14.50 12.18 16.72
N HIS A 623 13.72 13.20 17.07
CA HIS A 623 12.94 13.95 16.08
C HIS A 623 13.81 14.55 14.98
N GLY A 624 14.93 15.20 15.33
CA GLY A 624 15.86 15.74 14.35
C GLY A 624 16.48 14.66 13.45
N HIS A 625 16.76 13.47 13.99
CA HIS A 625 17.25 12.34 13.20
C HIS A 625 16.17 11.78 12.24
N MET A 626 14.91 11.70 12.67
CA MET A 626 13.79 11.26 11.82
C MET A 626 13.58 12.21 10.65
N GLU A 627 13.63 13.52 10.87
CA GLU A 627 13.54 14.54 9.81
C GLU A 627 14.67 14.38 8.79
N GLN A 628 15.92 14.21 9.24
CA GLN A 628 17.06 13.95 8.36
C GLN A 628 16.87 12.66 7.54
N CYS A 629 16.33 11.60 8.15
CA CYS A 629 16.02 10.36 7.43
C CYS A 629 14.94 10.59 6.34
N GLU A 630 13.94 11.42 6.58
CA GLU A 630 12.88 11.73 5.60
C GLU A 630 13.42 12.51 4.40
N GLU A 631 14.31 13.47 4.66
CA GLU A 631 15.02 14.24 3.62
C GLU A 631 15.88 13.31 2.75
N GLN A 632 16.68 12.45 3.38
CA GLN A 632 17.53 11.48 2.67
C GLN A 632 16.71 10.46 1.88
N LEU A 633 15.59 9.97 2.42
CA LEU A 633 14.68 9.09 1.66
C LEU A 633 14.13 9.77 0.42
N THR A 634 13.83 11.07 0.49
CA THR A 634 13.35 11.84 -0.66
C THR A 634 14.44 11.99 -1.72
N ALA A 635 15.70 12.21 -1.31
CA ALA A 635 16.85 12.21 -2.21
C ALA A 635 17.06 10.84 -2.87
N LEU A 636 17.06 9.75 -2.09
CA LEU A 636 17.20 8.38 -2.60
C LEU A 636 16.08 7.95 -3.54
N ARG A 637 14.84 8.46 -3.38
CA ARG A 637 13.76 8.22 -4.35
C ARG A 637 14.07 8.84 -5.71
N LYS A 638 14.60 10.07 -5.72
CA LYS A 638 15.01 10.74 -6.97
C LYS A 638 16.18 10.00 -7.61
N GLU A 639 17.19 9.63 -6.82
CA GLU A 639 18.33 8.85 -7.31
C GLU A 639 17.88 7.48 -7.85
N LYS A 640 16.99 6.76 -7.16
CA LYS A 640 16.45 5.48 -7.62
C LYS A 640 15.73 5.60 -8.97
N ILE A 641 14.96 6.67 -9.18
CA ILE A 641 14.28 6.92 -10.45
C ILE A 641 15.31 7.15 -11.56
N GLU A 642 16.34 7.96 -11.30
CA GLU A 642 17.40 8.25 -12.26
C GLU A 642 18.19 6.99 -12.65
N VAL A 643 18.61 6.20 -11.66
CA VAL A 643 19.35 4.95 -11.88
C VAL A 643 18.51 3.92 -12.64
N ASN A 644 17.20 3.84 -12.37
CA ASN A 644 16.30 2.98 -13.14
C ASN A 644 16.11 3.47 -14.59
N ARG A 645 16.11 4.79 -14.80
CA ARG A 645 16.07 5.38 -16.14
C ARG A 645 17.32 5.01 -16.94
N GLN A 646 18.50 5.13 -16.33
CA GLN A 646 19.77 4.73 -16.94
C GLN A 646 19.81 3.22 -17.22
N LYS A 647 19.33 2.39 -16.28
CA LYS A 647 19.20 0.93 -16.51
C LYS A 647 18.36 0.65 -17.76
N LYS A 648 17.22 1.32 -17.89
CA LYS A 648 16.32 1.15 -19.02
C LYS A 648 16.98 1.59 -20.33
N GLN A 649 17.71 2.71 -20.34
CA GLN A 649 18.46 3.19 -21.51
C GLN A 649 19.50 2.17 -21.99
N TYR A 650 20.35 1.66 -21.11
CA TYR A 650 21.34 0.65 -21.50
C TYR A 650 20.73 -0.67 -21.97
N LEU A 651 19.59 -1.08 -21.41
CA LEU A 651 18.85 -2.24 -21.88
C LEU A 651 18.22 -2.01 -23.27
N GLU A 652 17.73 -0.81 -23.55
CA GLU A 652 17.22 -0.42 -24.86
C GLU A 652 18.35 -0.38 -25.90
N GLU A 653 19.52 0.18 -25.55
CA GLU A 653 20.73 0.17 -26.39
C GLU A 653 21.23 -1.26 -26.67
N MET A 654 21.22 -2.13 -25.66
CA MET A 654 21.58 -3.54 -25.81
C MET A 654 20.61 -4.27 -26.75
N ASN A 655 19.30 -4.01 -26.62
CA ASN A 655 18.29 -4.60 -27.50
C ASN A 655 18.36 -4.04 -28.93
N ALA A 656 18.71 -2.76 -29.11
CA ALA A 656 18.93 -2.16 -30.42
C ALA A 656 20.10 -2.82 -31.15
N LEU A 657 21.24 -3.02 -30.46
CA LEU A 657 22.40 -3.74 -31.01
C LEU A 657 22.09 -5.20 -31.37
N ALA A 658 21.22 -5.86 -30.60
CA ALA A 658 20.75 -7.21 -30.92
C ALA A 658 19.84 -7.24 -32.15
N GLY A 659 18.90 -6.29 -32.27
CA GLY A 659 18.03 -6.15 -33.44
C GLY A 659 18.80 -5.80 -34.72
N GLU A 660 19.85 -4.98 -34.63
CA GLU A 660 20.73 -4.66 -35.77
C GLU A 660 21.59 -5.86 -36.23
N ALA A 661 21.89 -6.79 -35.32
CA ALA A 661 22.58 -8.03 -35.65
C ALA A 661 21.65 -9.01 -36.39
N GLU A 662 20.38 -9.14 -35.97
CA GLU A 662 19.39 -9.98 -36.66
C GLU A 662 19.01 -9.46 -38.05
N VAL A 663 18.85 -8.14 -38.22
CA VAL A 663 18.49 -7.54 -39.52
C VAL A 663 19.60 -7.68 -40.58
N LYS A 664 20.87 -7.84 -40.16
CA LYS A 664 22.00 -8.09 -41.07
C LYS A 664 22.14 -9.56 -41.51
N GLU A 665 21.33 -10.47 -40.96
CA GLU A 665 21.32 -11.91 -41.26
C GLU A 665 20.18 -12.38 -42.19
N GLU A 666 19.48 -11.48 -42.92
CA GLU A 666 18.52 -11.96 -43.91
C GLU A 666 19.19 -12.71 -45.09
N PRO A 667 18.64 -13.88 -45.50
CA PRO A 667 19.22 -14.71 -46.54
C PRO A 667 18.92 -14.12 -47.91
N VAL A 668 19.96 -13.93 -48.72
CA VAL A 668 19.79 -13.66 -50.15
C VAL A 668 19.15 -14.90 -50.78
N SER A 669 17.84 -14.85 -51.03
CA SER A 669 17.14 -15.86 -51.81
C SER A 669 17.51 -15.70 -53.28
N ASN A 670 18.31 -16.61 -53.82
CA ASN A 670 18.33 -16.90 -55.25
C ASN A 670 18.05 -18.39 -55.41
N GLY A 671 16.90 -18.70 -56.02
CA GLY A 671 16.66 -20.02 -56.57
C GLY A 671 17.52 -20.23 -57.81
N VAL A 672 18.06 -21.43 -57.95
CA VAL A 672 17.93 -22.40 -59.06
C VAL A 672 19.02 -23.47 -58.84
N ASP A 673 18.60 -24.73 -59.02
CA ASP A 673 19.35 -25.99 -58.90
C ASP A 673 20.83 -25.97 -59.33
N GLU A 674 21.72 -26.64 -58.59
CA GLU A 674 22.06 -28.07 -58.79
C GLU A 674 23.35 -28.42 -57.98
N ASP A 675 23.27 -29.53 -57.26
CA ASP A 675 24.33 -30.44 -56.79
C ASP A 675 25.82 -30.02 -56.92
N THR A 676 26.53 -29.77 -55.80
CA THR A 676 27.97 -30.10 -55.69
C THR A 676 28.41 -30.23 -54.22
N GLN A 677 29.01 -31.38 -53.92
CA GLN A 677 29.61 -31.76 -52.63
C GLN A 677 30.66 -30.78 -52.11
N MET A 678 30.64 -30.56 -50.79
CA MET A 678 31.78 -30.07 -50.01
C MET A 678 32.96 -31.05 -50.09
N PRO A 679 34.19 -30.54 -50.03
CA PRO A 679 35.17 -31.15 -49.13
C PRO A 679 35.67 -30.15 -48.10
N ASP A 680 35.61 -30.65 -46.88
CA ASP A 680 36.34 -30.26 -45.69
C ASP A 680 37.86 -30.16 -45.94
N SER A 681 38.50 -29.08 -45.50
CA SER A 681 39.70 -29.18 -44.66
C SER A 681 40.26 -27.82 -44.26
N SER A 682 40.67 -27.84 -42.99
CA SER A 682 41.53 -26.95 -42.24
C SER A 682 42.85 -26.57 -42.90
N ASP A 683 43.42 -25.50 -42.33
CA ASP A 683 44.83 -25.37 -41.93
C ASP A 683 45.73 -24.34 -42.66
N LEU A 684 46.09 -23.33 -41.85
CA LEU A 684 47.40 -22.72 -41.65
C LEU A 684 48.01 -21.71 -42.64
N SER A 685 48.38 -20.59 -42.00
CA SER A 685 49.54 -19.69 -42.15
C SER A 685 50.15 -19.46 -43.53
N ASP A 686 50.46 -18.18 -43.83
CA ASP A 686 51.83 -17.85 -44.20
C ASP A 686 52.24 -16.38 -44.02
N ILE A 687 53.49 -16.23 -43.56
CA ILE A 687 54.37 -15.07 -43.50
C ILE A 687 55.30 -15.13 -44.74
N PRO A 688 55.87 -14.01 -45.24
CA PRO A 688 56.26 -13.85 -46.65
C PRO A 688 57.76 -14.08 -46.93
N SER A 689 58.11 -14.44 -48.17
CA SER A 689 59.43 -14.32 -48.83
C SER A 689 59.21 -14.56 -50.35
N ASP A 690 59.48 -13.63 -51.27
CA ASP A 690 60.74 -13.04 -51.79
C ASP A 690 61.41 -13.84 -52.93
N ASP A 691 61.76 -13.07 -53.95
CA ASP A 691 62.74 -13.22 -55.04
C ASP A 691 62.51 -14.12 -56.28
N GLY A 692 62.95 -13.59 -57.44
CA GLY A 692 63.58 -14.41 -58.49
C GLY A 692 63.03 -14.42 -59.92
N SER A 693 63.25 -13.33 -60.68
CA SER A 693 63.93 -13.31 -62.00
C SER A 693 63.46 -14.18 -63.22
N GLU A 694 63.08 -13.46 -64.29
CA GLU A 694 63.40 -13.56 -65.75
C GLU A 694 63.50 -14.89 -66.55
N SER A 695 62.77 -15.01 -67.68
CA SER A 695 63.31 -14.82 -69.07
C SER A 695 62.45 -15.41 -70.22
N VAL A 696 62.18 -14.53 -71.21
CA VAL A 696 62.15 -14.65 -72.69
C VAL A 696 61.72 -15.96 -73.42
N SER A 697 60.68 -15.92 -74.28
CA SER A 697 60.83 -16.00 -75.76
C SER A 697 59.51 -16.05 -76.59
N VAL A 698 59.65 -15.61 -77.84
CA VAL A 698 58.68 -15.19 -78.87
C VAL A 698 58.09 -16.37 -79.67
N GLY A 699 56.83 -16.27 -80.14
CA GLY A 699 56.29 -17.16 -81.18
C GLY A 699 54.85 -16.91 -81.69
N SER A 700 54.72 -16.07 -82.72
CA SER A 700 53.70 -15.94 -83.80
C SER A 700 52.26 -16.55 -83.72
N ARG A 701 51.26 -15.63 -83.65
CA ARG A 701 49.91 -15.50 -84.30
C ARG A 701 49.24 -16.68 -85.08
N PRO A 702 47.91 -16.60 -85.39
CA PRO A 702 46.77 -15.97 -84.69
C PRO A 702 45.48 -16.86 -84.72
N LYS A 703 44.51 -16.66 -83.81
CA LYS A 703 43.04 -16.74 -84.07
C LYS A 703 42.23 -16.56 -82.78
N SER A 704 41.67 -15.36 -82.62
CA SER A 704 40.26 -15.12 -82.25
C SER A 704 39.57 -16.15 -81.35
N SER A 705 39.71 -16.00 -80.02
CA SER A 705 38.66 -16.24 -78.98
C SER A 705 39.18 -16.18 -77.53
N SER A 706 40.45 -15.81 -77.30
CA SER A 706 41.11 -15.89 -75.98
C SER A 706 40.84 -14.74 -75.00
N LYS A 707 40.31 -13.59 -75.43
CA LYS A 707 40.04 -12.46 -74.51
C LYS A 707 38.94 -12.77 -73.50
N THR A 708 38.00 -13.64 -73.84
CA THR A 708 36.82 -13.93 -73.01
C THR A 708 37.08 -14.92 -71.87
N LYS A 709 38.10 -15.80 -71.97
CA LYS A 709 38.46 -16.75 -70.89
C LYS A 709 39.33 -16.11 -69.80
N ASP A 710 40.32 -15.29 -70.16
CA ASP A 710 41.18 -14.59 -69.17
C ASP A 710 40.45 -13.48 -68.40
N LEU A 711 39.51 -12.78 -69.05
CA LEU A 711 38.63 -11.82 -68.38
C LEU A 711 37.72 -12.51 -67.36
N ARG A 712 37.27 -13.75 -67.64
CA ARG A 712 36.39 -14.53 -66.76
C ARG A 712 37.16 -15.09 -65.55
N ALA A 713 38.40 -15.55 -65.75
CA ALA A 713 39.28 -15.99 -64.67
C ALA A 713 39.65 -14.82 -63.73
N LYS A 714 40.09 -13.68 -64.25
CA LYS A 714 40.38 -12.48 -63.44
C LYS A 714 39.14 -11.94 -62.72
N ALA A 715 37.98 -11.93 -63.37
CA ALA A 715 36.72 -11.56 -62.72
C ALA A 715 36.34 -12.52 -61.58
N HIS A 716 36.60 -13.82 -61.73
CA HIS A 716 36.34 -14.82 -60.69
C HIS A 716 37.27 -14.63 -59.49
N THR A 717 38.58 -14.40 -59.69
CA THR A 717 39.53 -14.14 -58.59
C THR A 717 39.23 -12.82 -57.87
N GLN A 718 38.84 -11.78 -58.61
CA GLN A 718 38.46 -10.49 -58.05
C GLN A 718 37.13 -10.55 -57.29
N ALA A 719 36.17 -11.36 -57.76
CA ALA A 719 34.93 -11.65 -57.05
C ALA A 719 35.20 -12.42 -55.74
N HIS A 720 36.08 -13.43 -55.77
CA HIS A 720 36.47 -14.19 -54.58
C HIS A 720 37.24 -13.34 -53.54
N ALA A 721 38.10 -12.42 -54.01
CA ALA A 721 38.79 -11.46 -53.14
C ALA A 721 37.79 -10.49 -52.48
N LYS A 722 36.84 -9.96 -53.25
CA LYS A 722 35.77 -9.08 -52.74
C LYS A 722 34.85 -9.81 -51.75
N GLN A 723 34.58 -11.09 -51.98
CA GLN A 723 33.79 -11.93 -51.07
C GLN A 723 34.53 -12.20 -49.75
N ARG A 724 35.85 -12.46 -49.79
CA ARG A 724 36.69 -12.58 -48.59
C ARG A 724 36.80 -11.27 -47.79
N GLU A 725 36.89 -10.13 -48.48
CA GLU A 725 36.90 -8.81 -47.85
C GLU A 725 35.57 -8.49 -47.17
N LEU A 726 34.44 -8.78 -47.84
CA LEU A 726 33.10 -8.65 -47.25
C LEU A 726 32.88 -9.59 -46.06
N ALA A 727 33.39 -10.83 -46.12
CA ALA A 727 33.35 -11.76 -45.00
C ALA A 727 34.17 -11.25 -43.81
N ARG A 728 35.40 -10.77 -44.03
CA ARG A 728 36.24 -10.15 -42.98
C ARG A 728 35.57 -8.90 -42.38
N ALA A 729 34.94 -8.06 -43.20
CA ALA A 729 34.20 -6.89 -42.74
C ALA A 729 32.97 -7.26 -41.89
N LYS A 730 32.22 -8.30 -42.27
CA LYS A 730 31.11 -8.84 -41.48
C LYS A 730 31.59 -9.39 -40.13
N THR A 731 32.66 -10.18 -40.10
CA THR A 731 33.22 -10.73 -38.87
C THR A 731 33.78 -9.63 -37.95
N ALA A 732 34.41 -8.60 -38.51
CA ALA A 732 34.88 -7.44 -37.75
C ALA A 732 33.72 -6.63 -37.14
N SER A 733 32.64 -6.40 -37.90
CA SER A 733 31.43 -5.73 -37.42
C SER A 733 30.71 -6.52 -36.34
N ALA A 734 30.61 -7.85 -36.48
CA ALA A 734 30.02 -8.73 -35.45
C ALA A 734 30.86 -8.72 -34.16
N LYS A 735 32.19 -8.76 -34.27
CA LYS A 735 33.11 -8.67 -33.12
C LYS A 735 33.00 -7.33 -32.40
N GLN A 736 32.82 -6.23 -33.14
CA GLN A 736 32.60 -4.89 -32.56
C GLN A 736 31.26 -4.82 -31.81
N ALA A 737 30.16 -5.28 -32.43
CA ALA A 737 28.85 -5.30 -31.79
C ALA A 737 28.84 -6.17 -30.50
N GLN A 738 29.53 -7.31 -30.53
CA GLN A 738 29.68 -8.16 -29.35
C GLN A 738 30.51 -7.49 -28.23
N ALA A 739 31.55 -6.73 -28.58
CA ALA A 739 32.36 -5.98 -27.61
C ALA A 739 31.56 -4.82 -26.99
N GLU A 740 30.74 -4.11 -27.78
CA GLU A 740 29.83 -3.06 -27.29
C GLU A 740 28.75 -3.63 -26.37
N ARG A 741 28.16 -4.79 -26.74
CA ARG A 741 27.22 -5.51 -25.88
C ARG A 741 27.84 -5.89 -24.53
N ARG A 742 29.09 -6.38 -24.52
CA ARG A 742 29.80 -6.70 -23.26
C ARG A 742 30.03 -5.47 -22.38
N LYS A 743 30.39 -4.32 -22.98
CA LYS A 743 30.54 -3.05 -22.25
C LYS A 743 29.20 -2.60 -21.64
N LEU A 744 28.11 -2.71 -22.39
CA LEU A 744 26.77 -2.39 -21.88
C LEU A 744 26.35 -3.33 -20.75
N ASP A 745 26.63 -4.63 -20.87
CA ASP A 745 26.39 -5.61 -19.78
C ASP A 745 27.18 -5.23 -18.51
N GLU A 746 28.42 -4.77 -18.63
CA GLU A 746 29.23 -4.28 -17.50
C GLU A 746 28.63 -3.03 -16.83
N GLU A 747 28.16 -2.06 -17.62
CA GLU A 747 27.49 -0.85 -17.09
C GLU A 747 26.13 -1.17 -16.45
N VAL A 748 25.35 -2.10 -17.02
CA VAL A 748 24.11 -2.60 -16.41
C VAL A 748 24.42 -3.24 -15.06
N ASN A 749 25.43 -4.11 -14.98
CA ASN A 749 25.84 -4.74 -13.72
C ASN A 749 26.27 -3.71 -12.67
N LYS A 750 26.97 -2.64 -13.08
CA LYS A 750 27.37 -1.53 -12.19
C LYS A 750 26.15 -0.77 -11.67
N ILE A 751 25.17 -0.51 -12.52
CA ILE A 751 23.89 0.09 -12.14
C ILE A 751 23.10 -0.81 -11.19
N GLU A 752 23.10 -2.12 -11.41
CA GLU A 752 22.43 -3.08 -10.51
C GLU A 752 23.04 -3.04 -9.11
N ARG A 753 24.37 -3.06 -8.99
CA ARG A 753 25.05 -2.90 -7.69
C ARG A 753 24.72 -1.57 -7.02
N ARG A 754 24.62 -0.48 -7.80
CA ARG A 754 24.22 0.83 -7.28
C ARG A 754 22.76 0.81 -6.80
N LEU A 755 21.87 0.17 -7.54
CA LEU A 755 20.46 0.01 -7.16
C LEU A 755 20.32 -0.80 -5.87
N GLU A 756 21.05 -1.91 -5.73
CA GLU A 756 21.11 -2.68 -4.48
C GLU A 756 21.59 -1.83 -3.30
N SER A 757 22.62 -1.00 -3.50
CA SER A 757 23.11 -0.09 -2.46
C SER A 757 22.06 0.95 -2.06
N ILE A 758 21.38 1.56 -3.03
CA ILE A 758 20.27 2.48 -2.78
C ILE A 758 19.16 1.76 -2.02
N GLU A 759 18.86 0.51 -2.34
CA GLU A 759 17.81 -0.24 -1.67
C GLU A 759 18.15 -0.63 -0.22
N ARG A 760 19.42 -0.95 0.07
CA ARG A 760 19.90 -1.15 1.44
C ARG A 760 19.79 0.14 2.26
N GLU A 761 20.28 1.26 1.74
CA GLU A 761 20.15 2.56 2.43
C GLU A 761 18.68 2.98 2.56
N PHE A 762 17.84 2.71 1.56
CA PHE A 762 16.41 2.98 1.63
C PHE A 762 15.73 2.16 2.73
N ARG A 763 16.05 0.87 2.87
CA ARG A 763 15.55 0.01 3.95
C ARG A 763 15.98 0.55 5.31
N LYS A 764 17.26 0.88 5.44
CA LYS A 764 17.87 1.42 6.66
C LYS A 764 17.17 2.69 7.13
N LEU A 765 17.05 3.69 6.26
CA LEU A 765 16.40 4.97 6.58
C LEU A 765 14.90 4.84 6.77
N LEU A 766 14.22 4.02 5.96
CA LEU A 766 12.78 3.79 6.12
C LEU A 766 12.49 3.13 7.47
N GLY A 767 13.33 2.19 7.91
CA GLY A 767 13.21 1.55 9.22
C GLY A 767 13.31 2.52 10.41
N ALA A 768 14.01 3.66 10.25
CA ALA A 768 14.11 4.71 11.26
C ALA A 768 12.86 5.58 11.42
N ILE A 769 11.97 5.57 10.43
CA ILE A 769 10.72 6.35 10.46
C ILE A 769 9.53 5.42 10.64
N ARG A 770 9.53 4.29 9.93
CA ARG A 770 8.46 3.31 9.96
C ARG A 770 8.95 1.92 9.55
N VAL A 771 8.94 1.01 10.52
CA VAL A 771 9.14 -0.42 10.28
C VAL A 771 7.96 -1.00 9.48
N LYS A 772 8.26 -1.83 8.48
CA LYS A 772 7.25 -2.53 7.68
C LYS A 772 7.51 -4.03 7.67
N PRO A 773 6.46 -4.87 7.69
CA PRO A 773 6.62 -6.30 7.46
C PRO A 773 7.11 -6.54 6.02
N LEU A 774 7.81 -7.65 5.80
CA LEU A 774 8.20 -8.12 4.47
C LEU A 774 6.98 -8.40 3.59
N GLY A 775 5.89 -8.87 4.19
CA GLY A 775 4.64 -9.15 3.51
C GLY A 775 3.63 -9.85 4.43
N LYS A 776 2.55 -10.35 3.83
CA LYS A 776 1.54 -11.15 4.49
C LYS A 776 1.36 -12.48 3.75
N ASP A 777 0.99 -13.53 4.46
CA ASP A 777 0.58 -14.80 3.84
C ASP A 777 -0.91 -14.81 3.44
N ARG A 778 -1.40 -15.97 2.97
CA ARG A 778 -2.81 -16.16 2.58
C ARG A 778 -3.80 -15.94 3.74
N PHE A 779 -3.38 -16.18 4.98
CA PHE A 779 -4.17 -16.00 6.21
C PHE A 779 -3.88 -14.68 6.94
N HIS A 780 -3.27 -13.71 6.24
CA HIS A 780 -2.93 -12.39 6.77
C HIS A 780 -1.93 -12.38 7.94
N ASN A 781 -1.21 -13.47 8.19
CA ASN A 781 -0.09 -13.45 9.11
C ASN A 781 1.01 -12.56 8.53
N ARG A 782 1.53 -11.64 9.35
CA ARG A 782 2.57 -10.68 8.96
C ARG A 782 3.95 -11.29 9.18
N ILE A 783 4.77 -11.27 8.14
CA ILE A 783 6.16 -11.74 8.22
C ILE A 783 7.07 -10.54 8.42
N TRP A 784 7.87 -10.55 9.48
CA TRP A 784 8.76 -9.47 9.89
C TRP A 784 10.22 -9.90 9.85
N TRP A 785 11.07 -9.00 9.38
CA TRP A 785 12.52 -9.12 9.41
C TRP A 785 13.09 -7.77 9.83
N PHE A 786 13.83 -7.74 10.94
CA PHE A 786 14.27 -6.50 11.58
C PHE A 786 15.71 -6.11 11.25
N ASP A 787 16.49 -6.99 10.61
CA ASP A 787 17.89 -6.65 10.30
C ASP A 787 17.98 -5.57 9.22
N GLY A 788 19.01 -4.73 9.32
CA GLY A 788 19.30 -3.68 8.33
C GLY A 788 18.43 -2.43 8.46
N MET A 789 17.95 -2.12 9.66
CA MET A 789 17.11 -0.95 9.93
C MET A 789 17.83 0.06 10.85
N GLY A 790 17.67 1.35 10.56
CA GLY A 790 18.24 2.46 11.35
C GLY A 790 19.75 2.41 11.51
N GLY A 791 20.23 2.33 12.76
CA GLY A 791 21.66 2.27 13.10
C GLY A 791 22.36 0.97 12.66
N ALA A 792 21.61 -0.10 12.38
CA ALA A 792 22.17 -1.40 11.97
C ALA A 792 22.35 -1.52 10.46
N SER A 793 23.61 -1.67 10.02
CA SER A 793 23.95 -2.02 8.64
C SER A 793 23.88 -3.53 8.41
N LEU A 794 23.39 -3.96 7.24
CA LEU A 794 23.42 -5.38 6.81
C LEU A 794 24.82 -5.86 6.47
N LEU A 795 25.74 -4.94 6.18
CA LEU A 795 27.10 -5.24 5.76
C LEU A 795 28.09 -4.54 6.71
N GLY A 796 29.08 -5.29 7.18
CA GLY A 796 30.20 -4.80 7.97
C GLY A 796 31.40 -4.43 7.09
N SER A 797 32.54 -4.22 7.74
CA SER A 797 33.81 -3.99 7.03
C SER A 797 34.13 -5.17 6.10
N GLY A 798 34.60 -4.86 4.88
CA GLY A 798 34.90 -5.88 3.87
C GLY A 798 33.69 -6.57 3.22
N GLY A 799 32.47 -6.05 3.42
CA GLY A 799 31.26 -6.60 2.79
C GLY A 799 30.70 -7.87 3.45
N VAL A 800 31.19 -8.22 4.64
CA VAL A 800 30.69 -9.38 5.41
C VAL A 800 29.30 -9.08 5.97
N VAL A 801 28.35 -10.01 5.77
CA VAL A 801 26.98 -9.89 6.29
C VAL A 801 26.98 -9.83 7.82
N GLN A 802 26.18 -8.91 8.35
CA GLN A 802 25.90 -8.75 9.78
C GLN A 802 24.44 -9.08 10.06
N TYR A 803 24.14 -9.47 11.29
CA TYR A 803 22.78 -9.69 11.77
C TYR A 803 22.55 -8.87 13.05
N GLY A 804 21.29 -8.52 13.31
CA GLY A 804 20.85 -7.98 14.59
C GLY A 804 20.04 -9.02 15.34
N ALA A 805 18.89 -9.41 14.79
CA ALA A 805 18.07 -10.50 15.28
C ALA A 805 18.49 -11.84 14.67
N GLY A 806 18.84 -11.87 13.38
CA GLY A 806 19.24 -13.12 12.69
C GLY A 806 18.13 -14.18 12.66
N ARG A 807 16.86 -13.74 12.61
CA ARG A 807 15.65 -14.58 12.65
C ARG A 807 14.54 -13.94 11.81
N ILE A 808 13.52 -14.73 11.44
CA ILE A 808 12.29 -14.24 10.81
C ILE A 808 11.13 -14.40 11.78
N PHE A 809 10.41 -13.31 12.04
CA PHE A 809 9.27 -13.33 12.96
C PHE A 809 7.97 -13.41 12.17
N ILE A 810 7.01 -14.14 12.70
CA ILE A 810 5.65 -14.19 12.20
C ILE A 810 4.73 -13.66 13.29
N GLN A 811 3.81 -12.79 12.88
CA GLN A 811 2.77 -12.25 13.75
C GLN A 811 1.42 -12.62 13.18
N GLY A 812 0.54 -13.14 14.02
CA GLY A 812 -0.84 -13.46 13.65
C GLY A 812 -1.60 -12.28 13.05
N ALA A 813 -2.67 -12.58 12.32
CA ALA A 813 -3.54 -11.58 11.71
C ALA A 813 -3.95 -10.50 12.72
N SER A 814 -4.09 -9.25 12.26
CA SER A 814 -4.63 -8.19 13.12
C SER A 814 -6.12 -8.42 13.33
N GLU A 815 -6.72 -7.74 14.30
CA GLU A 815 -8.18 -7.77 14.50
C GLU A 815 -8.93 -7.44 13.21
N ILE A 816 -8.50 -6.38 12.52
CA ILE A 816 -9.09 -5.95 11.24
C ILE A 816 -8.93 -7.02 10.15
N ASP A 817 -7.74 -7.62 10.04
CA ASP A 817 -7.49 -8.67 9.05
C ASP A 817 -8.28 -9.95 9.37
N ARG A 818 -8.46 -10.29 10.66
CA ARG A 818 -9.28 -11.42 11.10
C ARG A 818 -10.75 -11.19 10.77
N ASP A 819 -11.27 -10.00 11.02
CA ASP A 819 -12.65 -9.67 10.68
C ASP A 819 -12.89 -9.74 9.17
N LEU A 820 -11.89 -9.34 8.35
CA LEU A 820 -11.93 -9.49 6.90
C LEU A 820 -11.98 -10.96 6.48
N LEU A 821 -11.19 -11.82 7.13
CA LEU A 821 -11.17 -13.26 6.86
C LEU A 821 -12.52 -13.92 7.19
N LEU A 822 -13.15 -13.52 8.30
CA LEU A 822 -14.42 -14.10 8.76
C LEU A 822 -15.63 -13.66 7.94
N ARG A 823 -15.55 -12.57 7.17
CA ARG A 823 -16.64 -12.11 6.28
C ARG A 823 -16.80 -12.95 5.01
N ARG A 824 -15.90 -13.90 4.73
CA ARG A 824 -16.02 -14.82 3.60
C ARG A 824 -16.88 -16.03 4.00
N ASP A 825 -18.16 -16.00 3.65
CA ASP A 825 -19.10 -17.10 3.95
C ASP A 825 -18.87 -18.37 3.09
N GLU A 826 -18.12 -18.29 1.98
CA GLU A 826 -18.00 -19.38 0.99
C GLU A 826 -16.87 -20.39 1.26
N ASP A 827 -15.93 -20.11 2.16
CA ASP A 827 -14.83 -21.02 2.51
C ASP A 827 -14.76 -21.13 4.04
N ASP A 828 -14.78 -22.35 4.58
CA ASP A 828 -14.48 -22.61 6.00
C ASP A 828 -13.00 -22.28 6.27
N VAL A 829 -12.72 -20.99 6.46
CA VAL A 829 -11.38 -20.45 6.71
C VAL A 829 -10.76 -21.09 7.95
N PRO A 830 -11.46 -21.27 9.09
CA PRO A 830 -10.93 -21.99 10.24
C PRO A 830 -10.48 -23.43 9.91
N ALA A 831 -11.31 -24.22 9.21
CA ALA A 831 -10.92 -25.59 8.84
C ALA A 831 -9.71 -25.59 7.90
N ARG A 832 -9.64 -24.64 6.96
CA ARG A 832 -8.50 -24.53 6.05
C ARG A 832 -7.22 -24.12 6.76
N ARG A 833 -7.30 -23.22 7.75
CA ARG A 833 -6.16 -22.88 8.61
C ARG A 833 -5.69 -24.11 9.39
N MET A 834 -6.61 -24.94 9.88
CA MET A 834 -6.26 -26.18 10.57
C MET A 834 -5.55 -27.19 9.65
N GLU A 835 -5.99 -27.32 8.39
CA GLU A 835 -5.35 -28.19 7.40
C GLU A 835 -3.95 -27.69 7.00
N GLU A 836 -3.80 -26.39 6.70
CA GLU A 836 -2.59 -25.81 6.11
C GLU A 836 -1.59 -25.25 7.14
N GLU A 837 -2.01 -24.73 8.29
CA GLU A 837 -1.11 -24.25 9.36
C GLU A 837 -0.88 -25.32 10.45
N GLY A 838 -1.81 -26.26 10.62
CA GLY A 838 -1.80 -27.21 11.74
C GLY A 838 -2.25 -26.58 13.07
N GLU A 839 -2.53 -27.42 14.07
CA GLU A 839 -2.99 -26.97 15.39
C GLU A 839 -1.92 -26.14 16.12
N GLU A 840 -0.69 -26.65 16.17
CA GLU A 840 0.44 -25.97 16.84
C GLU A 840 0.93 -24.73 16.10
N GLY A 841 0.78 -24.71 14.77
CA GLY A 841 1.21 -23.61 13.91
C GLY A 841 0.18 -22.49 13.78
N MET A 842 -1.05 -22.66 14.28
CA MET A 842 -2.09 -21.64 14.18
C MET A 842 -1.85 -20.52 15.20
N LEU A 843 -1.64 -19.30 14.69
CA LEU A 843 -1.46 -18.12 15.52
C LEU A 843 -2.79 -17.42 15.80
N GLY A 844 -2.96 -16.98 17.04
CA GLY A 844 -4.02 -16.09 17.49
C GLY A 844 -3.85 -14.66 16.94
N VAL A 845 -4.74 -13.75 17.32
CA VAL A 845 -4.68 -12.35 16.88
C VAL A 845 -3.44 -11.68 17.48
N GLY A 846 -2.58 -11.12 16.62
CA GLY A 846 -1.38 -10.43 17.05
C GLY A 846 -0.29 -11.31 17.69
N GLU A 847 -0.54 -12.60 17.90
CA GLU A 847 0.39 -13.55 18.54
C GLU A 847 1.67 -13.70 17.72
N TRP A 848 2.81 -13.81 18.41
CA TRP A 848 4.12 -13.93 17.77
C TRP A 848 4.65 -15.36 17.77
N ALA A 849 5.41 -15.69 16.73
CA ALA A 849 6.30 -16.85 16.68
C ALA A 849 7.51 -16.54 15.78
N VAL A 850 8.49 -17.44 15.74
CA VAL A 850 9.77 -17.20 15.04
C VAL A 850 10.27 -18.44 14.30
N TYR A 851 10.94 -18.19 13.18
CA TYR A 851 11.81 -19.15 12.50
C TYR A 851 13.26 -18.79 12.78
N THR A 852 14.03 -19.76 13.29
CA THR A 852 15.43 -19.59 13.70
C THR A 852 16.41 -20.16 12.69
N ASP A 853 15.99 -21.13 11.88
CA ASP A 853 16.86 -21.84 10.94
C ASP A 853 16.54 -21.50 9.49
N VAL A 854 17.56 -21.58 8.63
CA VAL A 854 17.43 -21.22 7.21
C VAL A 854 16.51 -22.20 6.50
N GLU A 855 16.60 -23.48 6.89
CA GLU A 855 15.80 -24.57 6.38
C GLU A 855 14.32 -24.29 6.58
N GLU A 856 13.91 -23.85 7.78
CA GLU A 856 12.51 -23.48 8.08
C GLU A 856 11.99 -22.36 7.17
N VAL A 857 12.83 -21.36 6.87
CA VAL A 857 12.46 -20.25 5.98
C VAL A 857 12.39 -20.71 4.53
N ASP A 858 13.28 -21.60 4.09
CA ASP A 858 13.18 -22.25 2.77
C ASP A 858 11.88 -23.08 2.67
N GLU A 859 11.49 -23.78 3.75
CA GLU A 859 10.21 -24.49 3.80
C GLU A 859 9.01 -23.55 3.70
N LEU A 860 9.08 -22.39 4.37
CA LEU A 860 8.06 -21.35 4.28
C LEU A 860 7.95 -20.83 2.84
N VAL A 861 9.07 -20.51 2.19
CA VAL A 861 9.11 -20.01 0.80
C VAL A 861 8.60 -21.07 -0.19
N ALA A 862 8.81 -22.35 0.09
CA ALA A 862 8.27 -23.47 -0.68
C ALA A 862 6.75 -23.64 -0.48
N TRP A 863 6.22 -23.29 0.70
CA TRP A 863 4.79 -23.32 1.00
C TRP A 863 4.00 -22.14 0.38
N LEU A 864 4.62 -20.96 0.25
CA LEU A 864 4.00 -19.78 -0.36
C LEU A 864 3.62 -20.00 -1.83
N ASN A 865 2.38 -19.64 -2.20
CA ASN A 865 1.87 -19.88 -3.53
C ASN A 865 2.09 -18.66 -4.45
N PRO A 866 2.91 -18.77 -5.52
CA PRO A 866 3.16 -17.65 -6.44
C PRO A 866 1.93 -17.25 -7.26
N LYS A 867 0.83 -18.02 -7.21
CA LYS A 867 -0.45 -17.68 -7.83
C LYS A 867 -1.29 -16.70 -6.99
N GLY A 868 -0.96 -16.52 -5.71
CA GLY A 868 -1.60 -15.55 -4.81
C GLY A 868 -0.98 -14.15 -4.93
N VAL A 869 -1.77 -13.09 -4.74
CA VAL A 869 -1.27 -11.70 -4.80
C VAL A 869 -0.34 -11.39 -3.63
N ARG A 870 -0.75 -11.72 -2.39
CA ARG A 870 0.03 -11.42 -1.18
C ARG A 870 1.25 -12.32 -1.08
N GLU A 871 1.08 -13.60 -1.34
CA GLU A 871 2.13 -14.60 -1.23
C GLU A 871 3.21 -14.43 -2.30
N LEU A 872 2.85 -14.06 -3.53
CA LEU A 872 3.84 -13.70 -4.55
C LEU A 872 4.65 -12.47 -4.14
N ALA A 873 4.00 -11.44 -3.59
CA ALA A 873 4.68 -10.25 -3.10
C ALA A 873 5.64 -10.58 -1.94
N LEU A 874 5.21 -11.41 -0.99
CA LEU A 874 6.03 -11.89 0.11
C LEU A 874 7.21 -12.73 -0.38
N LYS A 875 6.98 -13.67 -1.30
CA LYS A 875 8.02 -14.50 -1.90
C LYS A 875 9.07 -13.66 -2.61
N ASN A 876 8.65 -12.69 -3.42
CA ASN A 876 9.55 -11.75 -4.07
C ASN A 876 10.34 -10.90 -3.07
N ALA A 877 9.73 -10.49 -1.96
CA ALA A 877 10.41 -9.75 -0.90
C ALA A 877 11.47 -10.60 -0.19
N ILE A 878 11.17 -11.87 0.16
CA ILE A 878 12.15 -12.78 0.77
C ILE A 878 13.30 -13.06 -0.20
N SER A 879 13.00 -13.42 -1.46
CA SER A 879 14.03 -13.69 -2.48
C SER A 879 14.97 -12.48 -2.69
N LYS A 880 14.41 -11.27 -2.69
CA LYS A 880 15.19 -10.04 -2.83
C LYS A 880 16.22 -9.86 -1.71
N TRP A 881 15.84 -10.19 -0.47
CA TRP A 881 16.69 -10.00 0.70
C TRP A 881 17.44 -11.27 1.13
N TRP A 882 17.29 -12.37 0.39
CA TRP A 882 17.81 -13.69 0.75
C TRP A 882 19.33 -13.73 0.95
N ASN A 883 20.06 -12.99 0.11
CA ASN A 883 21.52 -12.85 0.21
C ASN A 883 21.99 -12.16 1.51
N HIS A 884 21.07 -11.60 2.29
CA HIS A 884 21.33 -11.04 3.62
C HIS A 884 20.68 -11.87 4.73
N ILE A 885 19.45 -12.36 4.52
CA ILE A 885 18.71 -13.18 5.49
C ILE A 885 19.46 -14.49 5.79
N ALA A 886 19.72 -15.31 4.76
CA ALA A 886 20.28 -16.64 4.98
C ALA A 886 21.70 -16.62 5.58
N PRO A 887 22.65 -15.78 5.09
CA PRO A 887 23.95 -15.66 5.74
C PRO A 887 23.87 -15.07 7.15
N GLY A 888 22.94 -14.14 7.42
CA GLY A 888 22.72 -13.58 8.75
C GLY A 888 22.26 -14.63 9.76
N MET A 889 21.28 -15.46 9.39
CA MET A 889 20.80 -16.58 10.22
C MET A 889 21.91 -17.61 10.49
N ARG A 890 22.66 -18.02 9.44
CA ARG A 890 23.79 -18.96 9.61
C ARG A 890 24.87 -18.40 10.53
N LYS A 891 25.18 -17.11 10.41
CA LYS A 891 26.17 -16.43 11.26
C LYS A 891 25.72 -16.44 12.72
N ARG A 892 24.46 -16.11 12.98
CA ARG A 892 23.87 -16.21 14.33
C ARG A 892 23.99 -17.63 14.90
N THR A 893 23.60 -18.64 14.14
CA THR A 893 23.71 -20.05 14.56
C THR A 893 25.17 -20.45 14.84
N ALA A 894 26.12 -19.96 14.03
CA ALA A 894 27.55 -20.18 14.27
C ALA A 894 28.04 -19.52 15.56
N ASP A 895 27.63 -18.28 15.83
CA ASP A 895 28.00 -17.53 17.04
C ASP A 895 27.42 -18.17 18.31
N LEU A 896 26.16 -18.63 18.25
CA LEU A 896 25.54 -19.40 19.33
C LEU A 896 26.25 -20.72 19.58
N ASN A 897 26.59 -21.47 18.53
CA ASN A 897 27.31 -22.72 18.65
C ASN A 897 28.73 -22.52 19.18
N MET A 898 29.39 -21.42 18.83
CA MET A 898 30.71 -21.08 19.36
C MET A 898 30.62 -20.77 20.86
N SER A 899 29.59 -20.03 21.27
CA SER A 899 29.31 -19.71 22.67
C SER A 899 28.95 -20.96 23.48
N ALA A 900 28.13 -21.85 22.92
CA ALA A 900 27.73 -23.11 23.55
C ALA A 900 28.86 -24.14 23.67
N LYS A 901 29.89 -24.07 22.80
CA LYS A 901 31.09 -24.94 22.84
C LYS A 901 32.19 -24.45 23.77
N LEU A 902 32.08 -23.24 24.32
CA LEU A 902 33.07 -22.67 25.24
C LEU A 902 33.11 -23.24 26.67
N PRO A 903 32.20 -24.12 27.16
CA PRO A 903 32.46 -24.86 28.38
C PRO A 903 33.18 -26.19 28.08
N GLU A 904 34.33 -26.37 28.74
CA GLU A 904 35.09 -27.63 28.88
C GLU A 904 36.11 -27.99 27.79
N ALA A 905 36.99 -27.05 27.43
CA ALA A 905 38.29 -27.42 26.86
C ALA A 905 39.18 -28.07 27.94
N ARG A 906 39.16 -29.42 27.97
CA ARG A 906 40.17 -30.35 28.54
C ARG A 906 41.28 -29.67 29.36
N ARG A 907 41.11 -29.56 30.67
CA ARG A 907 42.24 -29.44 31.60
C ARG A 907 42.13 -30.48 32.72
N SER A 908 43.29 -31.06 33.01
CA SER A 908 43.55 -32.21 33.87
C SER A 908 42.80 -32.20 35.20
N SER A 909 42.30 -33.37 35.58
CA SER A 909 41.42 -33.68 36.72
C SER A 909 42.10 -33.61 38.10
N ARG A 910 42.80 -32.51 38.43
CA ARG A 910 43.48 -32.43 39.74
C ARG A 910 43.49 -31.05 40.38
N THR A 911 42.36 -30.33 40.36
CA THR A 911 42.03 -29.26 41.33
C THR A 911 40.53 -28.96 41.23
N LYS A 912 39.71 -29.70 41.97
CA LYS A 912 38.24 -29.63 41.92
C LYS A 912 37.73 -28.85 43.12
N SER A 913 37.83 -27.52 43.06
CA SER A 913 37.03 -26.58 43.83
C SER A 913 37.17 -25.19 43.18
N THR A 914 36.02 -24.57 42.83
CA THR A 914 35.88 -23.16 42.36
C THR A 914 36.53 -22.74 41.03
N ALA A 915 36.17 -23.37 39.92
CA ALA A 915 36.29 -22.72 38.60
C ALA A 915 34.99 -22.94 37.82
N GLY A 916 33.99 -22.11 38.13
CA GLY A 916 32.70 -22.07 37.44
C GLY A 916 32.79 -21.44 36.05
N HIS A 917 31.68 -21.49 35.33
CA HIS A 917 31.46 -20.78 34.07
C HIS A 917 31.87 -19.30 34.19
N ASP A 918 32.89 -18.88 33.44
CA ASP A 918 33.39 -17.50 33.47
C ASP A 918 32.45 -16.56 32.72
N LEU A 919 31.54 -15.91 33.46
CA LEU A 919 30.55 -14.95 32.95
C LEU A 919 31.20 -13.81 32.14
N SER A 920 32.44 -13.40 32.46
CA SER A 920 33.11 -12.30 31.78
C SER A 920 33.36 -12.57 30.29
N ARG A 921 33.35 -13.84 29.88
CA ARG A 921 33.62 -14.28 28.50
C ARG A 921 32.35 -14.44 27.67
N GLU A 922 31.17 -14.23 28.26
CA GLU A 922 29.90 -14.26 27.53
C GLU A 922 29.85 -13.10 26.53
N PRO A 923 29.29 -13.28 25.32
CA PRO A 923 29.29 -12.26 24.27
C PRO A 923 28.75 -10.88 24.72
N TYR A 924 27.68 -10.87 25.52
CA TYR A 924 27.07 -9.63 26.01
C TYR A 924 27.93 -8.90 27.05
N MET A 925 28.82 -9.61 27.76
CA MET A 925 29.77 -9.01 28.70
C MET A 925 31.02 -8.46 27.99
N MET A 926 31.35 -9.02 26.82
CA MET A 926 32.44 -8.56 25.96
C MET A 926 32.06 -7.36 25.06
N TRP A 927 30.77 -7.03 24.99
CA TRP A 927 30.28 -5.89 24.23
C TRP A 927 30.83 -4.57 24.81
N THR A 928 31.21 -3.66 23.92
CA THR A 928 31.75 -2.34 24.29
C THR A 928 31.10 -1.23 23.48
N ASN A 929 30.72 -0.13 24.14
CA ASN A 929 30.14 1.01 23.45
C ASN A 929 31.22 1.87 22.78
N ARG A 930 31.57 1.54 21.54
CA ARG A 930 32.52 2.29 20.69
C ARG A 930 32.06 3.71 20.33
N ARG A 931 30.78 4.06 20.58
CA ARG A 931 30.21 5.39 20.30
C ARG A 931 30.20 6.31 21.53
N ALA A 932 30.39 5.77 22.73
CA ALA A 932 30.44 6.55 23.97
C ALA A 932 31.69 7.45 24.06
N VAL A 933 32.81 7.03 23.45
CA VAL A 933 34.13 7.67 23.59
C VAL A 933 34.29 8.90 22.69
N ASN A 934 33.47 9.06 21.63
CA ASN A 934 33.60 10.18 20.67
C ASN A 934 33.06 11.53 21.19
N LEU A 935 32.94 11.68 22.50
CA LEU A 935 32.60 12.91 23.21
C LEU A 935 33.75 13.25 24.17
N THR A 936 34.90 13.62 23.59
CA THR A 936 35.86 14.54 24.20
C THR A 936 35.94 15.78 23.33
#